data_AF-A0A495E963-F1
#
_entry.id   AF-A0A495E963-F1
#
_cell.length_a   1.000
_cell.length_b   1.000
_cell.length_c   1.000
_cell.angle_alpha   90.00
_cell.angle_beta   90.00
_cell.angle_gamma   90.00
#
_symmetry.space_group_name_H-M   'P 1'
#
loop_
_entity.id
_entity.type
_entity.pdbx_description
1 polymer ?
#
loop_
_entity_poly.entity_id
_entity_poly.type
_entity_poly.pdbx_seq_one_letter_code
_entity_poly.pdbx_strand_id
1 'polypeptide(L)'
;MKNIKNLFKAMFLFSLAFFIACDDDEYEVPGSFVDLSITMTSGASATRESTVNGFFSFSDLSAGAIEQEWRIPESAFFLEGPIPNNLDNHDEYIINPGETVSTDKTVHIMWTEGDTLTKVGYYGVFPDSTSFRFPAYWDSDLGEAVEDTIQTNFINGQWIAEYEFTIDVYDSVVATPEVRTLDETVIDHENTASITLNFGDQLIFEDLSGLIVGNTSRPNTTRWRVRTTEENEDDRTSVYTSNTTRLELDERVLDTITFDELGDYRVELLATRERTERLRVNEDEYIIPTIITVIPLAEDLVIDSSLPVTERDDDRIAIFVSSPLAPSETSPSANFDVKVDGTSVPVESVTFSSRTSGGEVVGGIINLTLDIPLVPTDASKTVTVSYDGQGGITSRDLRPLQAFPDTAIEVYVPTPMVQTGDAVGSSDQKILIPFDQDIDPASISGATDATAGFTVTLNGGAGTVSNVAVNADNANMLEISLAESVYSDDTITVAYTGPGEILSVGGGAINDFSAIAVTPYGENIFPVNSFDTAGFWKNVRTDGSMLTFIDPTPVIIPSGASNVAYMNDPAGTKTHMVSSDNPTTLEPGDYMVKYSFYLNAAHASAEKLFVDGGVGEITTTLTNRWATSAKGTWVETEATFTVATGGDFSFRLQGIPAPISDLYIDDFQVLKVALRP
;
A
#
# COMPACT_ATOMS: atom_id res chain seq x y z
N MET A 1 -75.65 -45.55 -69.28
CA MET A 1 -74.51 -45.11 -70.12
C MET A 1 -74.12 -43.69 -69.66
N LYS A 2 -73.38 -43.43 -68.57
CA LYS A 2 -72.12 -44.04 -68.10
C LYS A 2 -71.17 -44.28 -69.28
N ASN A 3 -70.15 -43.43 -69.40
CA ASN A 3 -68.88 -43.63 -70.14
C ASN A 3 -68.67 -42.99 -71.54
N ILE A 4 -69.40 -41.95 -71.96
CA ILE A 4 -69.00 -41.13 -73.14
C ILE A 4 -68.84 -39.62 -72.85
N LYS A 5 -69.57 -39.06 -71.88
CA LYS A 5 -69.45 -37.63 -71.52
C LYS A 5 -68.18 -37.29 -70.73
N ASN A 6 -67.54 -38.26 -70.08
CA ASN A 6 -66.28 -38.05 -69.35
C ASN A 6 -65.04 -38.20 -70.26
N LEU A 7 -65.17 -38.85 -71.42
CA LEU A 7 -64.08 -38.97 -72.39
C LEU A 7 -63.89 -37.68 -73.20
N PHE A 8 -64.99 -37.00 -73.57
CA PHE A 8 -64.94 -35.70 -74.24
C PHE A 8 -64.49 -34.55 -73.32
N LYS A 9 -64.81 -34.61 -72.02
CA LYS A 9 -64.27 -33.64 -71.04
C LYS A 9 -62.78 -33.84 -70.79
N ALA A 10 -62.30 -35.10 -70.75
CA ALA A 10 -60.87 -35.38 -70.61
C ALA A 10 -60.07 -34.98 -71.88
N MET A 11 -60.62 -35.19 -73.07
CA MET A 11 -59.94 -34.85 -74.33
C MET A 11 -59.89 -33.33 -74.60
N PHE A 12 -60.88 -32.56 -74.13
CA PHE A 12 -60.86 -31.10 -74.22
C PHE A 12 -59.99 -30.44 -73.13
N LEU A 13 -59.86 -31.08 -71.94
CA LEU A 13 -58.92 -30.65 -70.90
C LEU A 13 -57.46 -30.95 -71.29
N PHE A 14 -57.22 -32.05 -72.00
CA PHE A 14 -55.88 -32.42 -72.48
C PHE A 14 -55.41 -31.56 -73.66
N SER A 15 -56.31 -31.05 -74.50
CA SER A 15 -55.96 -30.10 -75.57
C SER A 15 -55.74 -28.66 -75.10
N LEU A 16 -56.27 -28.29 -73.92
CA LEU A 16 -56.05 -26.96 -73.32
C LEU A 16 -54.76 -26.88 -72.49
N ALA A 17 -54.16 -28.03 -72.15
CA ALA A 17 -52.90 -28.11 -71.40
C ALA A 17 -51.64 -27.98 -72.30
N PHE A 18 -51.77 -27.91 -73.63
CA PHE A 18 -50.64 -27.77 -74.56
C PHE A 18 -50.37 -26.32 -75.04
N PHE A 19 -51.11 -25.32 -74.54
CA PHE A 19 -50.92 -23.90 -74.92
C PHE A 19 -50.46 -22.98 -73.77
N ILE A 20 -50.00 -23.53 -72.63
CA ILE A 20 -49.35 -22.76 -71.55
C ILE A 20 -47.94 -23.32 -71.28
N ALA A 21 -47.25 -23.79 -72.33
CA ALA A 21 -45.88 -24.29 -72.24
C ALA A 21 -45.07 -23.75 -73.41
N CYS A 22 -45.00 -22.42 -73.48
CA CYS A 22 -44.00 -21.60 -74.18
C CYS A 22 -44.24 -20.18 -73.64
N ASP A 23 -43.93 -19.94 -72.37
CA ASP A 23 -43.20 -18.70 -72.13
C ASP A 23 -41.81 -18.99 -72.70
N ASP A 24 -41.35 -18.12 -73.59
CA ASP A 24 -39.95 -18.07 -73.93
C ASP A 24 -39.22 -17.89 -72.59
N ASP A 25 -38.66 -18.97 -72.06
CA ASP A 25 -37.50 -18.89 -71.17
C ASP A 25 -36.40 -18.23 -72.03
N GLU A 26 -36.51 -16.90 -72.21
CA GLU A 26 -35.37 -16.05 -72.49
C GLU A 26 -34.35 -16.51 -71.47
N TYR A 27 -33.29 -17.13 -71.97
CA TYR A 27 -32.15 -17.47 -71.15
C TYR A 27 -31.68 -16.14 -70.55
N GLU A 28 -32.11 -15.86 -69.32
CA GLU A 28 -31.51 -14.83 -68.50
C GLU A 28 -30.10 -15.33 -68.26
N VAL A 29 -29.16 -14.73 -69.00
CA VAL A 29 -27.73 -14.89 -68.75
C VAL A 29 -27.56 -14.70 -67.24
N PRO A 30 -27.00 -15.69 -66.51
CA PRO A 30 -26.78 -15.53 -65.08
C PRO A 30 -26.13 -14.17 -64.85
N GLY A 31 -26.71 -13.37 -63.95
CA GLY A 31 -26.21 -12.03 -63.66
C GLY A 31 -24.70 -12.07 -63.51
N SER A 32 -23.99 -11.19 -64.22
CA SER A 32 -22.53 -11.10 -64.10
C SER A 32 -22.19 -10.96 -62.62
N PHE A 33 -21.39 -11.88 -62.09
CA PHE A 33 -21.01 -11.86 -60.68
C PHE A 33 -20.25 -10.56 -60.39
N VAL A 34 -20.85 -9.67 -59.60
CA VAL A 34 -20.23 -8.45 -59.10
C VAL A 34 -19.99 -8.58 -57.60
N ASP A 35 -18.84 -8.13 -57.15
CA ASP A 35 -18.47 -8.18 -55.74
C ASP A 35 -17.54 -7.00 -55.42
N LEU A 36 -17.90 -6.22 -54.40
CA LEU A 36 -17.05 -5.15 -53.87
C LEU A 36 -16.17 -5.75 -52.78
N SER A 37 -14.86 -5.63 -52.92
CA SER A 37 -13.91 -6.12 -51.93
C SER A 37 -12.68 -5.24 -51.87
N ILE A 38 -12.30 -4.80 -50.68
CA ILE A 38 -11.13 -3.95 -50.45
C ILE A 38 -10.26 -4.60 -49.38
N THR A 39 -8.94 -4.56 -49.57
CA THR A 39 -7.98 -4.90 -48.52
C THR A 39 -7.01 -3.76 -48.28
N MET A 40 -6.42 -3.73 -47.09
CA MET A 40 -5.59 -2.63 -46.58
C MET A 40 -4.38 -3.16 -45.83
N THR A 41 -3.38 -2.31 -45.59
CA THR A 41 -2.23 -2.64 -44.72
C THR A 41 -2.68 -3.09 -43.32
N SER A 42 -3.77 -2.54 -42.77
CA SER A 42 -4.31 -2.92 -41.46
C SER A 42 -4.97 -4.31 -41.44
N GLY A 43 -5.17 -4.95 -42.61
CA GLY A 43 -5.88 -6.22 -42.72
C GLY A 43 -7.31 -6.12 -42.18
N ALA A 44 -7.64 -7.01 -41.23
CA ALA A 44 -8.94 -7.03 -40.55
C ALA A 44 -8.97 -6.18 -39.27
N SER A 45 -7.99 -5.30 -39.05
CA SER A 45 -8.01 -4.40 -37.90
C SER A 45 -8.87 -3.17 -38.17
N ALA A 46 -9.64 -2.77 -37.16
CA ALA A 46 -10.37 -1.50 -37.16
C ALA A 46 -9.43 -0.28 -37.02
N THR A 47 -8.23 -0.47 -36.46
CA THR A 47 -7.22 0.57 -36.31
C THR A 47 -6.48 0.78 -37.62
N ARG A 48 -6.58 2.00 -38.16
CA ARG A 48 -5.88 2.43 -39.37
C ARG A 48 -4.94 3.55 -39.01
N GLU A 49 -3.68 3.20 -38.85
CA GLU A 49 -2.63 4.13 -38.42
C GLU A 49 -1.45 4.08 -39.38
N SER A 50 -0.81 5.23 -39.56
CA SER A 50 0.43 5.37 -40.32
C SER A 50 1.31 6.42 -39.67
N THR A 51 2.53 6.57 -40.17
CA THR A 51 3.46 7.62 -39.73
C THR A 51 3.77 8.53 -40.91
N VAL A 52 4.11 9.79 -40.64
CA VAL A 52 4.77 10.64 -41.64
C VAL A 52 5.99 9.94 -42.24
N ASN A 53 6.19 10.12 -43.54
CA ASN A 53 7.19 9.43 -44.36
C ASN A 53 7.08 7.89 -44.40
N GLY A 54 6.12 7.30 -43.70
CA GLY A 54 5.70 5.91 -43.88
C GLY A 54 4.67 5.80 -45.00
N PHE A 55 4.21 4.58 -45.29
CA PHE A 55 3.15 4.38 -46.27
C PHE A 55 2.05 3.43 -45.77
N PHE A 56 0.85 3.63 -46.28
CA PHE A 56 -0.29 2.74 -46.07
C PHE A 56 -0.85 2.35 -47.44
N SER A 57 -1.19 1.08 -47.59
CA SER A 57 -1.60 0.52 -48.88
C SER A 57 -3.09 0.19 -48.88
N PHE A 58 -3.73 0.45 -50.01
CA PHE A 58 -5.09 0.03 -50.32
C PHE A 58 -5.07 -0.80 -51.58
N SER A 59 -5.90 -1.84 -51.63
CA SER A 59 -6.08 -2.63 -52.85
C SER A 59 -7.55 -2.96 -53.05
N ASP A 60 -8.04 -2.60 -54.22
CA ASP A 60 -9.32 -3.02 -54.74
C ASP A 60 -9.23 -4.46 -55.30
N LEU A 61 -9.92 -5.37 -54.64
CA LEU A 61 -10.08 -6.79 -55.01
C LEU A 61 -11.42 -7.07 -55.69
N SER A 62 -12.18 -6.03 -56.01
CA SER A 62 -13.54 -6.15 -56.56
C SER A 62 -13.57 -6.88 -57.90
N ALA A 63 -14.62 -7.68 -58.07
CA ALA A 63 -14.95 -8.37 -59.30
C ALA A 63 -16.08 -7.61 -60.03
N GLY A 64 -15.90 -7.36 -61.33
CA GLY A 64 -16.94 -6.76 -62.16
C GLY A 64 -17.13 -5.25 -62.01
N ALA A 65 -16.21 -4.52 -61.37
CA ALA A 65 -16.20 -3.05 -61.39
C ALA A 65 -15.99 -2.51 -62.83
N ILE A 66 -16.79 -1.52 -63.22
CA ILE A 66 -16.70 -0.77 -64.48
C ILE A 66 -15.58 0.28 -64.39
N GLU A 67 -15.52 0.97 -63.26
CA GLU A 67 -14.57 2.04 -62.97
C GLU A 67 -14.24 2.01 -61.48
N GLN A 68 -13.00 2.34 -61.13
CA GLN A 68 -12.56 2.48 -59.75
C GLN A 68 -11.47 3.55 -59.66
N GLU A 69 -11.48 4.33 -58.58
CA GLU A 69 -10.43 5.28 -58.27
C GLU A 69 -10.26 5.47 -56.76
N TRP A 70 -9.03 5.81 -56.39
CA TRP A 70 -8.61 6.24 -55.06
C TRP A 70 -8.38 7.74 -55.06
N ARG A 71 -8.83 8.41 -54.00
CA ARG A 71 -8.65 9.84 -53.80
C ARG A 71 -7.88 10.09 -52.50
N ILE A 72 -6.85 10.93 -52.54
CA ILE A 72 -6.00 11.28 -51.40
C ILE A 72 -6.02 12.80 -51.15
N PRO A 73 -5.70 13.28 -49.94
CA PRO A 73 -5.60 14.72 -49.67
C PRO A 73 -4.35 15.30 -50.34
N GLU A 74 -4.30 16.63 -50.47
CA GLU A 74 -3.17 17.35 -51.07
C GLU A 74 -1.85 17.19 -50.28
N SER A 75 -1.92 16.81 -49.00
CA SER A 75 -0.77 16.55 -48.12
C SER A 75 -0.14 15.14 -48.30
N ALA A 76 -0.68 14.35 -49.22
CA ALA A 76 -0.29 12.95 -49.45
C ALA A 76 0.20 12.71 -50.88
N PHE A 77 0.95 11.62 -51.06
CA PHE A 77 1.54 11.22 -52.34
C PHE A 77 1.30 9.74 -52.62
N PHE A 78 1.05 9.41 -53.89
CA PHE A 78 1.10 8.02 -54.36
C PHE A 78 2.55 7.57 -54.55
N LEU A 79 2.83 6.30 -54.21
CA LEU A 79 4.15 5.69 -54.36
C LEU A 79 4.14 4.55 -55.40
N GLU A 80 5.23 4.42 -56.17
CA GLU A 80 5.45 3.30 -57.10
C GLU A 80 6.19 2.14 -56.43
N GLY A 81 5.64 0.93 -56.59
CA GLY A 81 6.25 -0.29 -56.08
C GLY A 81 7.34 -0.87 -56.98
N PRO A 82 8.21 -1.75 -56.44
CA PRO A 82 8.22 -2.27 -55.07
C PRO A 82 8.88 -1.31 -54.05
N ILE A 83 8.22 -1.09 -52.91
CA ILE A 83 8.66 -0.17 -51.86
C ILE A 83 9.36 -0.96 -50.73
N PRO A 84 10.61 -0.63 -50.34
CA PRO A 84 11.28 -1.29 -49.23
C PRO A 84 10.66 -0.87 -47.88
N ASN A 85 10.23 -1.84 -47.07
CA ASN A 85 9.53 -1.56 -45.81
C ASN A 85 10.38 -0.88 -44.71
N ASN A 86 11.70 -0.72 -44.88
CA ASN A 86 12.65 -0.34 -43.82
C ASN A 86 13.38 0.98 -44.09
N LEU A 87 12.83 1.86 -44.91
CA LEU A 87 13.39 3.19 -45.10
C LEU A 87 12.80 4.17 -44.08
N ASP A 88 13.60 5.14 -43.67
CA ASP A 88 13.15 6.26 -42.83
C ASP A 88 12.30 7.25 -43.65
N ASN A 89 12.46 7.24 -44.99
CA ASN A 89 11.74 8.08 -45.92
C ASN A 89 11.56 7.35 -47.28
N HIS A 90 10.41 7.54 -47.92
CA HIS A 90 10.04 6.95 -49.22
C HIS A 90 9.89 7.98 -50.35
N ASP A 91 10.43 9.20 -50.21
CA ASP A 91 10.37 10.28 -51.22
C ASP A 91 10.82 9.83 -52.63
N GLU A 92 11.82 8.94 -52.72
CA GLU A 92 12.34 8.41 -54.00
C GLU A 92 11.30 7.59 -54.78
N TYR A 93 10.21 7.18 -54.14
CA TYR A 93 9.14 6.36 -54.73
C TYR A 93 7.91 7.19 -55.11
N ILE A 94 7.90 8.50 -54.84
CA ILE A 94 6.77 9.37 -55.19
C ILE A 94 6.56 9.37 -56.70
N ILE A 95 5.32 9.11 -57.11
CA ILE A 95 4.86 9.24 -58.50
C ILE A 95 3.82 10.35 -58.63
N ASN A 96 3.83 10.97 -59.82
CA ASN A 96 2.91 12.03 -60.22
C ASN A 96 2.63 13.06 -59.12
N PRO A 97 3.67 13.76 -58.61
CA PRO A 97 3.51 14.69 -57.49
C PRO A 97 2.45 15.75 -57.78
N GLY A 98 1.51 15.91 -56.84
CA GLY A 98 0.35 16.81 -56.95
C GLY A 98 -0.90 16.18 -57.56
N GLU A 99 -0.83 14.95 -58.08
CA GLU A 99 -2.04 14.18 -58.42
C GLU A 99 -2.66 13.58 -57.15
N THR A 100 -3.96 13.81 -56.96
CA THR A 100 -4.73 13.35 -55.80
C THR A 100 -5.70 12.22 -56.13
N VAL A 101 -5.71 11.75 -57.39
CA VAL A 101 -6.59 10.69 -57.87
C VAL A 101 -5.76 9.64 -58.60
N SER A 102 -5.98 8.35 -58.29
CA SER A 102 -5.35 7.23 -59.00
C SER A 102 -6.40 6.20 -59.39
N THR A 103 -6.31 5.69 -60.62
CA THR A 103 -7.16 4.59 -61.12
C THR A 103 -6.48 3.22 -60.98
N ASP A 104 -5.35 3.14 -60.28
CA ASP A 104 -4.65 1.88 -60.04
C ASP A 104 -5.39 1.03 -59.03
N LYS A 105 -5.43 -0.29 -59.25
CA LYS A 105 -6.13 -1.21 -58.34
C LYS A 105 -5.48 -1.25 -56.96
N THR A 106 -4.17 -1.04 -56.88
CA THR A 106 -3.43 -1.00 -55.63
C THR A 106 -2.71 0.33 -55.57
N VAL A 107 -2.91 1.07 -54.50
CA VAL A 107 -2.23 2.34 -54.23
C VAL A 107 -1.44 2.24 -52.93
N HIS A 108 -0.28 2.87 -52.93
CA HIS A 108 0.54 3.07 -51.75
C HIS A 108 0.58 4.57 -51.48
N ILE A 109 0.18 4.98 -50.28
CA ILE A 109 -0.01 6.39 -49.95
C ILE A 109 0.96 6.75 -48.83
N MET A 110 1.74 7.81 -49.04
CA MET A 110 2.63 8.41 -48.05
C MET A 110 2.13 9.79 -47.67
N TRP A 111 2.29 10.15 -46.40
CA TRP A 111 1.95 11.47 -45.87
C TRP A 111 3.19 12.21 -45.41
N THR A 112 3.16 13.53 -45.58
CA THR A 112 4.25 14.42 -45.14
C THR A 112 3.90 15.23 -43.89
N GLU A 113 2.63 15.19 -43.47
CA GLU A 113 2.12 15.87 -42.29
C GLU A 113 1.24 14.90 -41.49
N GLY A 114 1.30 15.00 -40.15
CA GLY A 114 0.46 14.21 -39.26
C GLY A 114 -0.93 14.81 -39.11
N ASP A 115 -1.96 13.99 -39.22
CA ASP A 115 -3.36 14.36 -38.98
C ASP A 115 -4.16 13.10 -38.60
N THR A 116 -4.93 13.21 -37.50
CA THR A 116 -5.70 12.13 -36.91
C THR A 116 -6.98 11.81 -37.67
N LEU A 117 -7.40 12.73 -38.56
CA LEU A 117 -8.63 12.66 -39.34
C LEU A 117 -8.35 12.61 -40.84
N THR A 118 -7.18 12.11 -41.25
CA THR A 118 -6.79 12.05 -42.66
C THR A 118 -7.75 11.15 -43.45
N LYS A 119 -8.29 11.65 -44.57
CA LYS A 119 -9.31 10.94 -45.37
C LYS A 119 -8.75 10.39 -46.68
N VAL A 120 -9.00 9.11 -46.95
CA VAL A 120 -8.73 8.46 -48.23
C VAL A 120 -10.05 8.00 -48.84
N GLY A 121 -10.39 8.54 -50.00
CA GLY A 121 -11.63 8.23 -50.71
C GLY A 121 -11.49 7.01 -51.62
N TYR A 122 -12.54 6.20 -51.67
CA TYR A 122 -12.77 5.17 -52.68
C TYR A 122 -14.02 5.53 -53.48
N TYR A 123 -13.94 5.40 -54.80
CA TYR A 123 -15.07 5.53 -55.70
C TYR A 123 -15.05 4.36 -56.69
N GLY A 124 -16.16 3.62 -56.78
CA GLY A 124 -16.30 2.49 -57.68
C GLY A 124 -17.67 2.44 -58.34
N VAL A 125 -17.70 2.09 -59.63
CA VAL A 125 -18.93 1.96 -60.43
C VAL A 125 -19.14 0.51 -60.81
N PHE A 126 -20.34 -0.02 -60.58
CA PHE A 126 -20.69 -1.43 -60.77
C PHE A 126 -21.92 -1.58 -61.66
N PRO A 127 -22.04 -2.68 -62.42
CA PRO A 127 -23.20 -2.96 -63.25
C PRO A 127 -24.41 -3.45 -62.45
N ASP A 128 -24.21 -3.95 -61.22
CA ASP A 128 -25.27 -4.39 -60.31
C ASP A 128 -24.93 -4.02 -58.85
N SER A 129 -25.92 -4.12 -57.96
CA SER A 129 -25.78 -3.77 -56.54
C SER A 129 -24.81 -4.72 -55.83
N THR A 130 -23.92 -4.16 -55.00
CA THR A 130 -23.03 -4.93 -54.14
C THR A 130 -22.71 -4.15 -52.86
N SER A 131 -22.08 -4.82 -51.90
CA SER A 131 -21.69 -4.21 -50.64
C SER A 131 -20.51 -4.90 -50.01
N PHE A 132 -19.68 -4.15 -49.29
CA PHE A 132 -18.52 -4.66 -48.57
C PHE A 132 -18.60 -4.26 -47.10
N ARG A 133 -18.54 -5.26 -46.21
CA ARG A 133 -18.49 -5.04 -44.76
C ARG A 133 -17.06 -5.11 -44.28
N PHE A 134 -16.70 -4.20 -43.40
CA PHE A 134 -15.36 -4.13 -42.83
C PHE A 134 -15.38 -3.51 -41.43
N PRO A 135 -14.36 -3.79 -40.59
CA PRO A 135 -14.27 -3.24 -39.24
C PRO A 135 -13.91 -1.75 -39.32
N ALA A 136 -14.82 -0.86 -38.93
CA ALA A 136 -14.65 0.58 -39.09
C ALA A 136 -13.87 1.22 -37.96
N TYR A 137 -14.23 0.95 -36.70
CA TYR A 137 -13.54 1.44 -35.52
C TYR A 137 -13.65 0.42 -34.36
N TRP A 138 -12.78 0.56 -33.36
CA TRP A 138 -12.84 -0.22 -32.13
C TRP A 138 -13.65 0.54 -31.08
N ASP A 139 -14.66 -0.11 -30.50
CA ASP A 139 -15.44 0.45 -29.39
C ASP A 139 -14.84 -0.06 -28.08
N SER A 140 -14.20 0.83 -27.32
CA SER A 140 -13.56 0.49 -26.05
C SER A 140 -14.54 0.07 -24.96
N ASP A 141 -15.78 0.59 -25.00
CA ASP A 141 -16.80 0.30 -24.00
C ASP A 141 -17.44 -1.07 -24.24
N LEU A 142 -17.61 -1.44 -25.51
CA LEU A 142 -18.13 -2.75 -25.92
C LEU A 142 -17.04 -3.82 -25.99
N GLY A 143 -15.78 -3.43 -26.16
CA GLY A 143 -14.64 -4.35 -26.29
C GLY A 143 -14.66 -5.15 -27.60
N GLU A 144 -15.24 -4.60 -28.66
CA GLU A 144 -15.34 -5.23 -29.97
C GLU A 144 -15.18 -4.23 -31.13
N ALA A 145 -14.87 -4.74 -32.32
CA ALA A 145 -14.81 -3.94 -33.54
C ALA A 145 -16.24 -3.70 -34.06
N VAL A 146 -16.57 -2.44 -34.32
CA VAL A 146 -17.83 -2.05 -34.96
C VAL A 146 -17.65 -2.10 -36.46
N GLU A 147 -18.48 -2.91 -37.12
CA GLU A 147 -18.48 -3.07 -38.57
C GLU A 147 -19.24 -1.94 -39.25
N ASP A 148 -18.70 -1.40 -40.34
CA ASP A 148 -19.41 -0.53 -41.28
C ASP A 148 -19.55 -1.25 -42.63
N THR A 149 -20.46 -0.76 -43.48
CA THR A 149 -20.74 -1.37 -44.78
C THR A 149 -20.73 -0.32 -45.88
N ILE A 150 -19.82 -0.48 -46.83
CA ILE A 150 -19.86 0.25 -48.09
C ILE A 150 -20.98 -0.38 -48.94
N GLN A 151 -21.99 0.39 -49.30
CA GLN A 151 -23.10 -0.06 -50.14
C GLN A 151 -23.14 0.73 -51.44
N THR A 152 -23.39 0.04 -52.55
CA THR A 152 -23.64 0.75 -53.80
C THR A 152 -25.00 1.43 -53.78
N ASN A 153 -25.05 2.68 -54.24
CA ASN A 153 -26.28 3.43 -54.46
C ASN A 153 -26.57 3.56 -55.97
N PHE A 154 -27.83 3.34 -56.38
CA PHE A 154 -28.20 3.47 -57.79
C PHE A 154 -28.37 4.96 -58.17
N ILE A 155 -27.41 5.50 -58.90
CA ILE A 155 -27.33 6.91 -59.29
C ILE A 155 -27.12 6.98 -60.80
N ASN A 156 -27.98 7.72 -61.51
CA ASN A 156 -27.87 7.97 -62.95
C ASN A 156 -27.74 6.70 -63.83
N GLY A 157 -28.35 5.59 -63.41
CA GLY A 157 -28.32 4.34 -64.18
C GLY A 157 -27.17 3.40 -63.84
N GLN A 158 -26.37 3.70 -62.82
CA GLN A 158 -25.22 2.90 -62.39
C GLN A 158 -25.25 2.66 -60.87
N TRP A 159 -24.64 1.58 -60.41
CA TRP A 159 -24.47 1.29 -58.98
C TRP A 159 -23.13 1.83 -58.51
N ILE A 160 -23.15 2.86 -57.65
CA ILE A 160 -21.93 3.58 -57.23
C ILE A 160 -21.64 3.30 -55.76
N ALA A 161 -20.44 2.79 -55.46
CA ALA A 161 -19.89 2.73 -54.11
C ALA A 161 -18.94 3.92 -53.89
N GLU A 162 -19.20 4.73 -52.88
CA GLU A 162 -18.32 5.84 -52.48
C GLU A 162 -18.13 5.79 -50.97
N TYR A 163 -16.88 5.87 -50.50
CA TYR A 163 -16.55 5.79 -49.08
C TYR A 163 -15.27 6.57 -48.75
N GLU A 164 -15.19 7.15 -47.56
CA GLU A 164 -13.98 7.82 -47.04
C GLU A 164 -13.41 7.05 -45.85
N PHE A 165 -12.22 6.48 -46.01
CA PHE A 165 -11.48 5.87 -44.92
C PHE A 165 -10.76 6.94 -44.11
N THR A 166 -10.94 6.93 -42.79
CA THR A 166 -10.17 7.78 -41.87
C THR A 166 -8.91 7.04 -41.43
N ILE A 167 -7.76 7.68 -41.57
CA ILE A 167 -6.43 7.19 -41.21
C ILE A 167 -5.84 8.13 -40.17
N ASP A 168 -5.36 7.57 -39.06
CA ASP A 168 -4.65 8.30 -38.02
C ASP A 168 -3.17 8.37 -38.39
N VAL A 169 -2.72 9.53 -38.89
CA VAL A 169 -1.34 9.74 -39.32
C VAL A 169 -0.56 10.41 -38.19
N TYR A 170 0.40 9.69 -37.66
CA TYR A 170 1.26 10.14 -36.58
C TYR A 170 2.44 10.93 -37.13
N ASP A 171 2.66 12.11 -36.56
CA ASP A 171 3.82 12.94 -36.83
C ASP A 171 5.11 12.39 -36.17
N SER A 172 6.23 13.04 -36.46
CA SER A 172 7.51 12.84 -35.78
C SER A 172 7.49 13.47 -34.39
N VAL A 173 8.01 12.73 -33.42
CA VAL A 173 8.25 13.19 -32.05
C VAL A 173 9.25 14.34 -32.10
N VAL A 174 8.96 15.39 -31.34
CA VAL A 174 9.84 16.55 -31.17
C VAL A 174 10.01 16.78 -29.68
N ALA A 175 11.22 16.60 -29.17
CA ALA A 175 11.54 16.79 -27.77
C ALA A 175 11.52 18.29 -27.42
N THR A 176 10.61 18.68 -26.53
CA THR A 176 10.39 20.10 -26.19
C THR A 176 10.45 20.28 -24.67
N PRO A 177 11.62 20.64 -24.11
CA PRO A 177 11.76 20.88 -22.68
C PRO A 177 11.37 22.30 -22.29
N GLU A 178 10.97 22.47 -21.03
CA GLU A 178 10.91 23.75 -20.36
C GLU A 178 11.59 23.65 -18.98
N VAL A 179 12.36 24.67 -18.61
CA VAL A 179 13.11 24.70 -17.35
C VAL A 179 12.56 25.82 -16.49
N ARG A 180 12.29 25.52 -15.22
CA ARG A 180 11.72 26.47 -14.25
C ARG A 180 12.48 26.41 -12.93
N THR A 181 12.49 27.52 -12.22
CA THR A 181 12.83 27.57 -10.79
C THR A 181 11.67 27.03 -9.94
N LEU A 182 11.91 26.78 -8.65
CA LEU A 182 10.87 26.29 -7.72
C LEU A 182 9.69 27.26 -7.53
N ASP A 183 9.86 28.56 -7.83
CA ASP A 183 8.78 29.55 -7.87
C ASP A 183 8.05 29.61 -9.23
N GLU A 184 8.26 28.61 -10.08
CA GLU A 184 7.71 28.43 -11.42
C GLU A 184 8.16 29.45 -12.48
N THR A 185 9.16 30.29 -12.18
CA THR A 185 9.73 31.22 -13.16
C THR A 185 10.43 30.46 -14.28
N VAL A 186 9.99 30.68 -15.52
CA VAL A 186 10.57 30.04 -16.71
C VAL A 186 11.96 30.60 -16.99
N ILE A 187 12.92 29.70 -17.19
CA ILE A 187 14.28 29.99 -17.59
C ILE A 187 14.39 29.85 -19.11
N ASP A 188 14.84 30.92 -19.77
CA ASP A 188 15.17 30.93 -21.20
C ASP A 188 16.48 30.18 -21.44
N HIS A 189 16.40 28.86 -21.44
CA HIS A 189 17.54 27.97 -21.57
C HIS A 189 18.19 28.04 -22.97
N GLU A 190 17.47 28.46 -23.99
CA GLU A 190 18.02 28.63 -25.35
C GLU A 190 19.00 29.79 -25.43
N ASN A 191 18.75 30.88 -24.67
CA ASN A 191 19.59 32.08 -24.67
C ASN A 191 20.46 32.23 -23.41
N THR A 192 20.35 31.31 -22.45
CA THR A 192 21.15 31.30 -21.22
C THR A 192 22.32 30.32 -21.36
N ALA A 193 23.55 30.84 -21.39
CA ALA A 193 24.75 30.00 -21.54
C ALA A 193 25.01 29.12 -20.32
N SER A 194 24.83 29.66 -19.11
CA SER A 194 25.08 28.93 -17.86
C SER A 194 24.22 29.45 -16.71
N ILE A 195 23.91 28.56 -15.76
CA ILE A 195 23.25 28.86 -14.49
C ILE A 195 24.14 28.33 -13.36
N THR A 196 24.31 29.13 -12.32
CA THR A 196 25.03 28.71 -11.12
C THR A 196 24.03 28.36 -10.03
N LEU A 197 24.13 27.14 -9.51
CA LEU A 197 23.33 26.60 -8.42
C LEU A 197 24.25 26.30 -7.23
N ASN A 198 23.75 26.48 -6.01
CA ASN A 198 24.41 25.93 -4.84
C ASN A 198 24.08 24.45 -4.70
N PHE A 199 24.95 23.71 -4.03
CA PHE A 199 24.70 22.32 -3.68
C PHE A 199 23.35 22.15 -2.97
N GLY A 200 22.51 21.24 -3.48
CA GLY A 200 21.16 20.98 -2.98
C GLY A 200 20.06 21.86 -3.57
N ASP A 201 20.40 22.85 -4.41
CA ASP A 201 19.39 23.61 -5.13
C ASP A 201 18.64 22.71 -6.13
N GLN A 202 17.40 23.09 -6.44
CA GLN A 202 16.52 22.32 -7.31
C GLN A 202 16.04 23.14 -8.50
N LEU A 203 15.80 22.46 -9.62
CA LEU A 203 15.09 23.00 -10.78
C LEU A 203 13.97 22.05 -11.20
N ILE A 204 12.93 22.63 -11.79
CA ILE A 204 11.79 21.89 -12.36
C ILE A 204 12.00 21.79 -13.87
N PHE A 205 11.89 20.57 -14.39
CA PHE A 205 11.97 20.25 -15.80
C PHE A 205 10.63 19.72 -16.27
N GLU A 206 10.07 20.34 -17.29
CA GLU A 206 8.79 19.97 -17.88
C GLU A 206 8.99 19.46 -19.30
N ASP A 207 8.38 18.31 -19.60
CA ASP A 207 8.36 17.77 -20.96
C ASP A 207 7.04 18.13 -21.65
N LEU A 208 7.14 19.09 -22.58
CA LEU A 208 6.04 19.60 -23.40
C LEU A 208 5.86 18.84 -24.73
N SER A 209 6.64 17.79 -24.98
CA SER A 209 6.65 17.08 -26.28
C SER A 209 5.29 16.49 -26.66
N GLY A 210 4.51 16.05 -25.68
CA GLY A 210 3.13 15.57 -25.88
C GLY A 210 2.08 16.67 -26.03
N LEU A 211 2.45 17.93 -25.75
CA LEU A 211 1.56 19.08 -25.66
C LEU A 211 1.74 20.08 -26.82
N ILE A 212 2.57 19.73 -27.80
CA ILE A 212 2.80 20.57 -28.98
C ILE A 212 1.51 20.65 -29.80
N VAL A 213 0.93 21.85 -29.88
CA VAL A 213 -0.31 22.10 -30.61
C VAL A 213 -0.12 21.75 -32.09
N GLY A 214 -0.96 20.84 -32.59
CA GLY A 214 -0.95 20.41 -33.99
C GLY A 214 0.02 19.28 -34.32
N ASN A 215 0.84 18.81 -33.38
CA ASN A 215 1.70 17.65 -33.58
C ASN A 215 0.99 16.38 -33.09
N THR A 216 0.81 15.40 -33.98
CA THR A 216 0.12 14.13 -33.68
C THR A 216 1.07 12.99 -33.28
N SER A 217 2.32 13.29 -32.96
CA SER A 217 3.35 12.29 -32.66
C SER A 217 3.10 11.47 -31.40
N ARG A 218 2.39 12.04 -30.41
CA ARG A 218 1.93 11.39 -29.17
C ARG A 218 3.03 10.57 -28.45
N PRO A 219 4.16 11.20 -28.08
CA PRO A 219 5.16 10.51 -27.27
C PRO A 219 4.54 10.09 -25.93
N ASN A 220 4.73 8.84 -25.56
CA ASN A 220 4.17 8.24 -24.33
C ASN A 220 5.24 7.99 -23.27
N THR A 221 6.51 8.24 -23.57
CA THR A 221 7.61 8.10 -22.61
C THR A 221 8.50 9.32 -22.64
N THR A 222 8.93 9.74 -21.45
CA THR A 222 9.83 10.85 -21.18
C THR A 222 11.01 10.32 -20.38
N ARG A 223 12.23 10.71 -20.76
CA ARG A 223 13.43 10.42 -19.96
C ARG A 223 14.28 11.66 -19.81
N TRP A 224 14.52 12.07 -18.57
CA TRP A 224 15.50 13.10 -18.25
C TRP A 224 16.84 12.47 -17.91
N ARG A 225 17.93 13.10 -18.34
CA ARG A 225 19.29 12.76 -17.92
C ARG A 225 20.05 14.01 -17.54
N VAL A 226 20.78 13.96 -16.44
CA VAL A 226 21.78 14.97 -16.09
C VAL A 226 23.14 14.35 -16.31
N ARG A 227 23.92 14.93 -17.21
CA ARG A 227 25.24 14.44 -17.59
C ARG A 227 26.34 15.44 -17.32
N THR A 228 27.52 14.96 -16.99
CA THR A 228 28.74 15.76 -16.89
C THR A 228 29.15 16.32 -18.27
N THR A 229 29.96 17.39 -18.29
CA THR A 229 30.28 18.18 -19.51
C THR A 229 31.63 17.86 -20.17
N GLU A 230 32.06 16.61 -20.21
CA GLU A 230 33.32 16.21 -20.82
C GLU A 230 33.36 16.50 -22.33
N GLU A 231 34.57 16.81 -22.82
CA GLU A 231 34.84 17.09 -24.24
C GLU A 231 34.55 15.86 -25.11
N ASN A 232 34.90 14.67 -24.62
CA ASN A 232 34.59 13.41 -25.25
C ASN A 232 33.25 12.87 -24.73
N GLU A 233 32.33 12.56 -25.63
CA GLU A 233 30.98 12.09 -25.27
C GLU A 233 30.99 10.75 -24.55
N ASP A 234 31.95 9.87 -24.88
CA ASP A 234 32.11 8.56 -24.24
C ASP A 234 32.55 8.67 -22.77
N ASP A 235 33.12 9.80 -22.37
CA ASP A 235 33.58 10.05 -21.00
C ASP A 235 32.48 10.71 -20.14
N ARG A 236 31.35 11.11 -20.74
CA ARG A 236 30.23 11.71 -20.00
C ARG A 236 29.54 10.68 -19.13
N THR A 237 29.33 11.04 -17.86
CA THR A 237 28.64 10.21 -16.89
C THR A 237 27.27 10.78 -16.56
N SER A 238 26.30 9.89 -16.32
CA SER A 238 24.95 10.28 -15.93
C SER A 238 24.86 10.29 -14.41
N VAL A 239 24.67 11.47 -13.81
CA VAL A 239 24.51 11.63 -12.35
C VAL A 239 23.05 11.53 -11.91
N TYR A 240 22.13 11.71 -12.86
CA TYR A 240 20.69 11.55 -12.64
C TYR A 240 20.02 10.99 -13.90
N THR A 241 19.05 10.11 -13.71
CA THR A 241 18.18 9.64 -14.79
C THR A 241 16.80 9.33 -14.24
N SER A 242 15.77 9.89 -14.84
CA SER A 242 14.38 9.53 -14.57
C SER A 242 13.72 9.05 -15.85
N ASN A 243 12.72 8.18 -15.70
CA ASN A 243 11.90 7.72 -16.81
C ASN A 243 10.44 7.78 -16.35
N THR A 244 9.60 8.42 -17.16
CA THR A 244 8.18 8.57 -16.90
C THR A 244 7.41 8.10 -18.12
N THR A 245 6.45 7.19 -17.91
CA THR A 245 5.50 6.79 -18.94
C THR A 245 4.19 7.52 -18.69
N ARG A 246 3.68 8.22 -19.70
CA ARG A 246 2.39 8.91 -19.66
C ARG A 246 1.27 7.88 -19.69
N LEU A 247 0.32 7.99 -18.77
CA LEU A 247 -0.93 7.22 -18.83
C LEU A 247 -1.93 7.91 -19.76
N GLU A 248 -2.02 9.23 -19.64
CA GLU A 248 -2.79 10.10 -20.53
C GLU A 248 -1.82 10.96 -21.35
N LEU A 249 -2.01 11.04 -22.66
CA LEU A 249 -1.05 11.68 -23.56
C LEU A 249 -0.99 13.21 -23.38
N ASP A 250 -2.01 13.82 -22.79
CA ASP A 250 -2.10 15.24 -22.46
C ASP A 250 -1.66 15.56 -21.02
N GLU A 251 -1.14 14.57 -20.29
CA GLU A 251 -0.59 14.77 -18.95
C GLU A 251 0.71 15.58 -18.99
N ARG A 252 0.80 16.59 -18.11
CA ARG A 252 2.04 17.34 -17.89
C ARG A 252 3.03 16.46 -17.15
N VAL A 253 4.20 16.25 -17.75
CA VAL A 253 5.29 15.49 -17.13
C VAL A 253 6.28 16.48 -16.53
N LEU A 254 6.25 16.58 -15.19
CA LEU A 254 7.14 17.43 -14.41
C LEU A 254 8.14 16.56 -13.65
N ASP A 255 9.39 17.00 -13.61
CA ASP A 255 10.43 16.40 -12.78
C ASP A 255 11.15 17.49 -12.00
N THR A 256 11.37 17.26 -10.70
CA THR A 256 12.11 18.19 -9.84
C THR A 256 13.46 17.56 -9.53
N ILE A 257 14.51 18.13 -10.11
CA ILE A 257 15.86 17.58 -10.01
C ILE A 257 16.64 18.37 -8.97
N THR A 258 17.14 17.68 -7.94
CA THR A 258 18.07 18.21 -6.94
C THR A 258 19.51 18.04 -7.40
N PHE A 259 20.30 19.10 -7.31
CA PHE A 259 21.71 19.10 -7.69
C PHE A 259 22.63 18.91 -6.47
N ASP A 260 22.81 17.64 -6.07
CA ASP A 260 23.58 17.20 -4.89
C ASP A 260 25.00 16.70 -5.22
N GLU A 261 25.54 17.10 -6.37
CA GLU A 261 26.91 16.82 -6.77
C GLU A 261 27.54 18.07 -7.38
N LEU A 262 28.81 18.32 -7.08
CA LEU A 262 29.54 19.46 -7.62
C LEU A 262 30.02 19.18 -9.03
N GLY A 263 29.92 20.19 -9.89
CA GLY A 263 30.42 20.08 -11.26
C GLY A 263 29.62 20.92 -12.24
N ASP A 264 29.92 20.70 -13.52
CA ASP A 264 29.21 21.27 -14.65
C ASP A 264 28.38 20.17 -15.30
N TYR A 265 27.09 20.48 -15.55
CA TYR A 265 26.13 19.52 -16.05
C TYR A 265 25.35 20.03 -17.26
N ARG A 266 24.93 19.10 -18.10
CA ARG A 266 23.91 19.29 -19.14
C ARG A 266 22.72 18.40 -18.84
N VAL A 267 21.54 18.91 -19.17
CA VAL A 267 20.29 18.17 -19.03
C VAL A 267 19.77 17.78 -20.40
N GLU A 268 19.37 16.52 -20.56
CA GLU A 268 18.87 15.96 -21.80
C GLU A 268 17.44 15.47 -21.58
N LEU A 269 16.57 15.79 -22.54
CA LEU A 269 15.23 15.23 -22.66
C LEU A 269 15.22 14.24 -23.82
N LEU A 270 14.90 12.98 -23.55
CA LEU A 270 14.46 12.05 -24.60
C LEU A 270 12.95 11.89 -24.51
N ALA A 271 12.25 12.25 -25.58
CA ALA A 271 10.84 11.94 -25.77
C ALA A 271 10.70 10.74 -26.71
N THR A 272 9.82 9.80 -26.39
CA THR A 272 9.66 8.57 -27.17
C THR A 272 8.19 8.22 -27.35
N ARG A 273 7.80 7.90 -28.58
CA ARG A 273 6.63 7.08 -28.88
C ARG A 273 7.09 5.63 -29.01
N GLU A 274 6.63 4.80 -28.09
CA GLU A 274 6.95 3.38 -28.12
C GLU A 274 6.43 2.66 -29.38
N ARG A 275 7.09 1.55 -29.72
CA ARG A 275 6.71 0.72 -30.85
C ARG A 275 5.36 0.04 -30.58
N THR A 276 4.46 0.07 -31.57
CA THR A 276 3.24 -0.75 -31.58
C THR A 276 3.36 -1.88 -32.62
N GLU A 277 2.30 -2.67 -32.81
CA GLU A 277 2.27 -3.68 -33.88
C GLU A 277 2.43 -3.04 -35.27
N ARG A 278 1.91 -1.81 -35.47
CA ARG A 278 1.86 -1.13 -36.77
C ARG A 278 2.75 0.11 -36.86
N LEU A 279 3.01 0.77 -35.74
CA LEU A 279 3.86 1.96 -35.67
C LEU A 279 5.27 1.58 -35.26
N ARG A 280 6.25 2.18 -35.95
CA ARG A 280 7.65 2.14 -35.53
C ARG A 280 7.83 3.00 -34.28
N VAL A 281 8.84 2.62 -33.48
CA VAL A 281 9.37 3.54 -32.46
C VAL A 281 9.80 4.83 -33.14
N ASN A 282 9.52 5.94 -32.50
CA ASN A 282 10.03 7.23 -32.91
C ASN A 282 10.41 8.01 -31.67
N GLU A 283 11.58 8.62 -31.71
CA GLU A 283 12.19 9.30 -30.57
C GLU A 283 12.90 10.54 -31.06
N ASP A 284 12.98 11.53 -30.17
CA ASP A 284 13.77 12.73 -30.38
C ASP A 284 14.47 13.10 -29.07
N GLU A 285 15.69 13.61 -29.19
CA GLU A 285 16.53 14.00 -28.07
C GLU A 285 16.82 15.49 -28.14
N TYR A 286 16.52 16.21 -27.06
CA TYR A 286 16.87 17.60 -26.89
C TYR A 286 17.90 17.74 -25.77
N ILE A 287 19.10 18.22 -26.12
CA ILE A 287 20.14 18.57 -25.15
C ILE A 287 20.00 20.05 -24.83
N ILE A 288 19.64 20.37 -23.58
CA ILE A 288 19.53 21.74 -23.13
C ILE A 288 20.90 22.44 -23.26
N PRO A 289 21.00 23.55 -24.01
CA PRO A 289 22.28 24.18 -24.30
C PRO A 289 22.91 24.84 -23.06
N THR A 290 22.10 25.26 -22.08
CA THR A 290 22.54 25.82 -20.79
C THR A 290 23.37 24.83 -19.98
N ILE A 291 24.54 25.29 -19.49
CA ILE A 291 25.35 24.54 -18.53
C ILE A 291 24.88 24.86 -17.11
N ILE A 292 24.65 23.82 -16.29
CA ILE A 292 24.33 23.98 -14.88
C ILE A 292 25.61 23.75 -14.07
N THR A 293 26.13 24.81 -13.46
CA THR A 293 27.32 24.77 -12.61
C THR A 293 26.89 24.70 -11.15
N VAL A 294 27.20 23.61 -10.47
CA VAL A 294 26.89 23.40 -9.05
C VAL A 294 28.12 23.71 -8.22
N ILE A 295 27.99 24.70 -7.33
CA ILE A 295 29.06 25.14 -6.43
C ILE A 295 28.76 24.76 -4.98
N PRO A 296 29.80 24.65 -4.13
CA PRO A 296 29.60 24.46 -2.70
C PRO A 296 28.75 25.56 -2.08
N LEU A 297 28.10 25.24 -0.96
CA LEU A 297 27.44 26.24 -0.13
C LEU A 297 28.46 27.28 0.36
N ALA A 298 28.02 28.53 0.52
CA ALA A 298 28.89 29.61 0.99
C ALA A 298 29.19 29.52 2.50
N GLU A 299 28.35 28.82 3.25
CA GLU A 299 28.48 28.66 4.70
C GLU A 299 29.53 27.60 5.04
N ASP A 300 30.25 27.78 6.14
CA ASP A 300 31.24 26.80 6.58
C ASP A 300 30.57 25.50 7.07
N LEU A 301 31.25 24.36 6.90
CA LEU A 301 30.86 23.12 7.57
C LEU A 301 31.27 23.22 9.04
N VAL A 302 30.30 23.32 9.93
CA VAL A 302 30.49 23.51 11.38
C VAL A 302 29.67 22.50 12.18
N ILE A 303 30.01 22.35 13.46
CA ILE A 303 29.14 21.66 14.41
C ILE A 303 27.79 22.38 14.51
N ASP A 304 26.70 21.63 14.50
CA ASP A 304 25.35 22.17 14.65
C ASP A 304 25.07 22.43 16.14
N SER A 305 25.36 23.65 16.59
CA SER A 305 25.20 24.05 17.99
C SER A 305 23.75 24.05 18.49
N SER A 306 22.76 23.84 17.62
CA SER A 306 21.36 23.69 18.03
C SER A 306 21.05 22.30 18.61
N LEU A 307 21.93 21.33 18.37
CA LEU A 307 21.81 19.97 18.90
C LEU A 307 22.95 19.67 19.88
N PRO A 308 22.67 18.99 20.99
CA PRO A 308 23.71 18.57 21.93
C PRO A 308 24.60 17.49 21.30
N VAL A 309 25.88 17.46 21.71
CA VAL A 309 26.72 16.28 21.52
C VAL A 309 26.33 15.28 22.59
N THR A 310 25.83 14.12 22.18
CA THR A 310 25.30 13.12 23.10
C THR A 310 26.03 11.79 22.93
N GLU A 311 26.30 11.12 24.03
CA GLU A 311 26.56 9.69 24.00
C GLU A 311 25.23 8.93 23.85
N ARG A 312 25.27 7.84 23.10
CA ARG A 312 24.13 6.95 22.87
C ARG A 312 24.23 5.71 23.74
N ASP A 313 23.16 4.93 23.76
CA ASP A 313 23.05 3.65 24.47
C ASP A 313 23.99 2.56 23.94
N ASP A 314 24.60 2.76 22.78
CA ASP A 314 25.60 1.89 22.16
C ASP A 314 27.05 2.39 22.34
N ASP A 315 27.28 3.23 23.34
CA ASP A 315 28.59 3.82 23.71
C ASP A 315 29.23 4.69 22.61
N ARG A 316 28.45 5.14 21.61
CA ARG A 316 28.94 6.06 20.58
C ARG A 316 28.59 7.50 20.92
N ILE A 317 29.57 8.39 20.77
CA ILE A 317 29.36 9.84 20.88
C ILE A 317 28.94 10.38 19.52
N ALA A 318 27.74 10.97 19.45
CA ALA A 318 27.19 11.57 18.26
C ALA A 318 27.42 13.09 18.25
N ILE A 319 28.12 13.57 17.23
CA ILE A 319 28.36 14.99 16.96
C ILE A 319 27.61 15.36 15.68
N PHE A 320 26.70 16.32 15.76
CA PHE A 320 25.90 16.78 14.63
C PHE A 320 26.59 17.93 13.90
N VAL A 321 26.57 17.92 12.57
CA VAL A 321 27.18 18.97 11.73
C VAL A 321 26.19 19.55 10.74
N SER A 322 26.45 20.78 10.28
CA SER A 322 25.55 21.61 9.47
C SER A 322 25.23 21.05 8.08
N SER A 323 25.95 20.05 7.58
CA SER A 323 25.75 19.51 6.23
C SER A 323 26.13 18.04 6.10
N PRO A 324 25.61 17.33 5.08
CA PRO A 324 25.93 15.92 4.86
C PRO A 324 27.42 15.72 4.65
N LEU A 325 27.99 14.67 5.26
CA LEU A 325 29.41 14.37 5.21
C LEU A 325 29.75 13.48 4.00
N ALA A 326 30.90 13.74 3.38
CA ALA A 326 31.50 12.83 2.42
C ALA A 326 32.11 11.62 3.16
N PRO A 327 32.17 10.44 2.53
CA PRO A 327 32.98 9.34 3.05
C PRO A 327 34.44 9.77 3.23
N SER A 328 35.08 9.35 4.32
CA SER A 328 36.51 9.57 4.53
C SER A 328 37.30 8.31 4.19
N GLU A 329 38.38 8.47 3.42
CA GLU A 329 39.33 7.40 3.09
C GLU A 329 40.34 7.15 4.22
N THR A 330 40.45 8.06 5.19
CA THR A 330 41.37 7.96 6.33
C THR A 330 40.62 8.11 7.64
N SER A 331 41.05 7.39 8.68
CA SER A 331 40.47 7.56 10.01
C SER A 331 40.90 8.90 10.63
N PRO A 332 39.97 9.81 10.96
CA PRO A 332 40.27 11.08 11.61
C PRO A 332 40.38 10.97 13.14
N SER A 333 40.44 9.77 13.72
CA SER A 333 40.40 9.59 15.19
C SER A 333 41.44 10.44 15.94
N ALA A 334 42.65 10.59 15.39
CA ALA A 334 43.74 11.33 16.03
C ALA A 334 43.51 12.86 16.09
N ASN A 335 42.49 13.36 15.39
CA ASN A 335 42.14 14.78 15.33
C ASN A 335 41.03 15.15 16.32
N PHE A 336 40.44 14.15 16.98
CA PHE A 336 39.49 14.34 18.08
C PHE A 336 40.20 14.15 19.43
N ASP A 337 39.87 15.01 20.39
CA ASP A 337 40.33 14.91 21.77
C ASP A 337 39.12 14.88 22.70
N VAL A 338 38.80 13.69 23.20
CA VAL A 338 37.74 13.48 24.20
C VAL A 338 38.38 13.49 25.58
N LYS A 339 37.86 14.29 26.50
CA LYS A 339 38.39 14.44 27.86
C LYS A 339 37.35 14.11 28.91
N VAL A 340 37.78 13.44 29.97
CA VAL A 340 37.02 13.22 31.21
C VAL A 340 37.80 13.86 32.36
N ASP A 341 37.21 14.89 33.00
CA ASP A 341 37.87 15.75 33.99
C ASP A 341 39.23 16.29 33.53
N GLY A 342 39.31 16.65 32.24
CA GLY A 342 40.51 17.19 31.60
C GLY A 342 41.58 16.15 31.22
N THR A 343 41.33 14.86 31.45
CA THR A 343 42.24 13.78 31.02
C THR A 343 41.76 13.20 29.69
N SER A 344 42.63 13.17 28.67
CA SER A 344 42.29 12.63 27.35
C SER A 344 42.02 11.12 27.38
N VAL A 345 40.93 10.72 26.72
CA VAL A 345 40.52 9.36 26.43
C VAL A 345 40.71 9.11 24.93
N PRO A 346 41.46 8.07 24.52
CA PRO A 346 41.68 7.81 23.10
C PRO A 346 40.38 7.48 22.35
N VAL A 347 40.28 8.00 21.13
CA VAL A 347 39.21 7.66 20.18
C VAL A 347 39.66 6.44 19.36
N GLU A 348 38.95 5.33 19.49
CA GLU A 348 39.21 4.09 18.76
C GLU A 348 38.88 4.28 17.27
N SER A 349 37.67 4.77 16.97
CA SER A 349 37.19 4.91 15.60
C SER A 349 36.24 6.09 15.42
N VAL A 350 36.13 6.54 14.17
CA VAL A 350 35.19 7.58 13.74
C VAL A 350 34.44 7.07 12.52
N THR A 351 33.11 7.19 12.56
CA THR A 351 32.23 6.83 11.45
C THR A 351 31.27 7.97 11.14
N PHE A 352 30.75 8.00 9.92
CA PHE A 352 29.84 9.04 9.47
C PHE A 352 28.49 8.45 9.09
N SER A 353 27.43 9.16 9.44
CA SER A 353 26.06 8.83 9.02
C SER A 353 25.30 10.10 8.65
N SER A 354 24.28 9.95 7.83
CA SER A 354 23.37 11.04 7.46
C SER A 354 22.40 11.35 8.59
N ARG A 355 22.12 12.63 8.81
CA ARG A 355 20.98 13.08 9.63
C ARG A 355 19.80 13.31 8.68
N THR A 356 18.68 12.63 8.93
CA THR A 356 17.47 12.78 8.11
C THR A 356 16.32 13.41 8.89
N SER A 357 15.53 14.25 8.23
CA SER A 357 14.27 14.80 8.76
C SER A 357 13.21 14.72 7.66
N GLY A 358 12.08 14.05 7.93
CA GLY A 358 11.03 13.86 6.92
C GLY A 358 11.45 13.03 5.69
N GLY A 359 12.53 12.25 5.78
CA GLY A 359 13.11 11.50 4.65
C GLY A 359 14.19 12.25 3.88
N GLU A 360 14.38 13.55 4.12
CA GLU A 360 15.42 14.36 3.49
C GLU A 360 16.69 14.39 4.34
N VAL A 361 17.86 14.43 3.70
CA VAL A 361 19.15 14.55 4.39
C VAL A 361 19.40 16.01 4.76
N VAL A 362 19.34 16.33 6.05
CA VAL A 362 19.44 17.70 6.59
C VAL A 362 20.76 17.99 7.30
N GLY A 363 21.71 17.04 7.27
CA GLY A 363 23.01 17.20 7.92
C GLY A 363 23.80 15.90 8.02
N GLY A 364 24.92 15.98 8.73
CA GLY A 364 25.79 14.84 9.01
C GLY A 364 25.88 14.53 10.51
N ILE A 365 26.23 13.30 10.83
CA ILE A 365 26.54 12.83 12.18
C ILE A 365 27.92 12.20 12.14
N ILE A 366 28.81 12.66 13.01
CA ILE A 366 30.10 12.04 13.30
C ILE A 366 29.90 11.19 14.54
N ASN A 367 30.07 9.88 14.43
CA ASN A 367 29.97 8.96 15.56
C ASN A 367 31.39 8.56 15.97
N LEU A 368 31.76 8.84 17.23
CA LEU A 368 33.03 8.44 17.82
C LEU A 368 32.83 7.21 18.70
N THR A 369 33.74 6.24 18.61
CA THR A 369 33.88 5.14 19.57
C THR A 369 35.19 5.34 20.32
N LEU A 370 35.16 5.23 21.64
CA LEU A 370 36.34 5.39 22.50
C LEU A 370 36.99 4.03 22.80
N ASP A 371 38.31 4.02 23.03
CA ASP A 371 39.01 2.80 23.50
C ASP A 371 38.45 2.30 24.85
N ILE A 372 38.02 3.26 25.68
CA ILE A 372 37.34 3.01 26.95
C ILE A 372 36.02 3.79 26.88
N PRO A 373 34.85 3.10 26.77
CA PRO A 373 33.55 3.73 26.79
C PRO A 373 33.35 4.64 28.00
N LEU A 374 32.53 5.68 27.86
CA LEU A 374 32.10 6.42 29.03
C LEU A 374 31.14 5.53 29.82
N VAL A 375 31.08 5.75 31.12
CA VAL A 375 30.16 5.02 32.00
C VAL A 375 29.18 5.99 32.63
N PRO A 376 28.00 5.53 33.11
CA PRO A 376 27.00 6.43 33.68
C PRO A 376 27.52 7.32 34.83
N THR A 377 28.54 6.89 35.57
CA THR A 377 29.16 7.72 36.62
C THR A 377 29.92 8.94 36.08
N ASP A 378 30.32 8.92 34.81
CA ASP A 378 30.99 10.04 34.15
C ASP A 378 30.04 11.22 33.87
N ALA A 379 28.72 11.01 33.92
CA ALA A 379 27.73 12.09 33.83
C ALA A 379 27.85 13.14 34.95
N SER A 380 28.55 12.80 36.04
CA SER A 380 28.87 13.74 37.14
C SER A 380 30.17 14.51 36.94
N LYS A 381 30.96 14.16 35.91
CA LYS A 381 32.27 14.72 35.59
C LYS A 381 32.17 15.76 34.49
N THR A 382 33.26 16.48 34.23
CA THR A 382 33.35 17.33 33.04
C THR A 382 33.80 16.49 31.85
N VAL A 383 32.87 16.16 30.94
CA VAL A 383 33.16 15.39 29.71
C VAL A 383 33.04 16.29 28.49
N THR A 384 34.09 16.35 27.67
CA THR A 384 34.15 17.24 26.50
C THR A 384 34.79 16.57 25.29
N VAL A 385 34.44 17.02 24.09
CA VAL A 385 35.12 16.69 22.83
C VAL A 385 35.55 17.94 22.08
N SER A 386 36.72 17.92 21.46
CA SER A 386 37.18 18.94 20.52
C SER A 386 37.71 18.32 19.23
N TYR A 387 37.81 19.13 18.18
CA TYR A 387 38.37 18.75 16.87
C TYR A 387 39.35 19.82 16.38
N ASP A 388 40.52 19.39 15.91
CA ASP A 388 41.62 20.30 15.53
C ASP A 388 41.54 20.88 14.10
N GLY A 389 40.57 20.42 13.29
CA GLY A 389 40.41 20.87 11.90
C GLY A 389 41.30 20.18 10.87
N GLN A 390 42.12 19.18 11.24
CA GLN A 390 43.13 18.57 10.36
C GLN A 390 42.81 17.12 9.94
N GLY A 391 41.65 16.58 10.30
CA GLY A 391 41.27 15.19 10.02
C GLY A 391 40.72 14.93 8.61
N GLY A 392 40.76 15.90 7.70
CA GLY A 392 40.28 15.73 6.32
C GLY A 392 38.78 15.47 6.20
N ILE A 393 37.99 15.79 7.23
CA ILE A 393 36.54 15.62 7.20
C ILE A 393 35.95 16.71 6.33
N THR A 394 35.23 16.32 5.27
CA THR A 394 34.54 17.25 4.38
C THR A 394 33.07 16.93 4.25
N SER A 395 32.28 17.93 3.90
CA SER A 395 30.91 17.73 3.42
C SER A 395 30.91 17.07 2.03
N ARG A 396 29.74 16.62 1.57
CA ARG A 396 29.54 16.14 0.18
C ARG A 396 29.87 17.21 -0.86
N ASP A 397 29.72 18.48 -0.50
CA ASP A 397 30.13 19.63 -1.31
C ASP A 397 31.54 20.14 -0.98
N LEU A 398 32.41 19.25 -0.48
CA LEU A 398 33.86 19.45 -0.33
C LEU A 398 34.29 20.59 0.62
N ARG A 399 33.41 21.07 1.50
CA ARG A 399 33.79 22.05 2.53
C ARG A 399 34.45 21.33 3.70
N PRO A 400 35.62 21.79 4.18
CA PRO A 400 36.28 21.20 5.33
C PRO A 400 35.52 21.52 6.62
N LEU A 401 35.41 20.54 7.52
CA LEU A 401 34.88 20.73 8.86
C LEU A 401 35.78 21.70 9.63
N GLN A 402 35.19 22.78 10.13
CA GLN A 402 35.92 23.73 10.95
C GLN A 402 36.31 23.13 12.30
N ALA A 403 37.48 23.50 12.80
CA ALA A 403 37.90 23.17 14.15
C ALA A 403 36.88 23.70 15.17
N PHE A 404 36.58 22.92 16.20
CA PHE A 404 35.73 23.35 17.29
C PHE A 404 36.39 23.06 18.65
N PRO A 405 36.22 23.95 19.64
CA PRO A 405 36.84 23.81 20.96
C PRO A 405 36.13 22.71 21.78
N ASP A 406 36.62 22.49 23.00
CA ASP A 406 36.01 21.56 23.96
C ASP A 406 34.50 21.85 24.12
N THR A 407 33.68 20.95 23.58
CA THR A 407 32.21 20.97 23.58
C THR A 407 31.73 19.90 24.53
N ALA A 408 30.78 20.24 25.41
CA ALA A 408 30.28 19.31 26.42
C ALA A 408 29.58 18.11 25.77
N ILE A 409 29.86 16.91 26.28
CA ILE A 409 29.16 15.68 25.93
C ILE A 409 28.10 15.40 27.00
N GLU A 410 26.85 15.20 26.59
CA GLU A 410 25.83 14.62 27.45
C GLU A 410 26.04 13.11 27.52
N VAL A 411 26.65 12.66 28.62
CA VAL A 411 26.92 11.24 28.90
C VAL A 411 25.61 10.48 29.02
N TYR A 412 25.54 9.30 28.41
CA TYR A 412 24.34 8.48 28.46
C TYR A 412 24.16 7.91 29.88
N VAL A 413 22.98 8.13 30.46
CA VAL A 413 22.60 7.56 31.75
C VAL A 413 21.36 6.70 31.52
N PRO A 414 21.52 5.36 31.57
CA PRO A 414 20.39 4.45 31.46
C PRO A 414 19.29 4.78 32.48
N THR A 415 18.04 4.82 32.02
CA THR A 415 16.90 5.02 32.91
C THR A 415 16.47 3.67 33.49
N PRO A 416 16.39 3.50 34.82
CA PRO A 416 15.96 2.24 35.41
C PRO A 416 14.56 1.81 34.95
N MET A 417 14.35 0.52 34.71
CA MET A 417 13.03 -0.02 34.37
C MET A 417 12.13 -0.03 35.60
N VAL A 418 10.93 0.52 35.47
CA VAL A 418 9.95 0.57 36.55
C VAL A 418 8.88 -0.48 36.29
N GLN A 419 8.59 -1.30 37.30
CA GLN A 419 7.48 -2.25 37.25
C GLN A 419 6.16 -1.48 37.09
N THR A 420 5.35 -1.85 36.10
CA THR A 420 4.05 -1.25 35.82
C THR A 420 2.93 -2.29 35.83
N GLY A 421 1.69 -1.85 36.07
CA GLY A 421 0.53 -2.73 36.06
C GLY A 421 0.52 -3.81 37.16
N ASP A 422 -0.36 -4.78 37.01
CA ASP A 422 -0.43 -5.96 37.88
C ASP A 422 0.39 -7.10 37.29
N ALA A 423 1.03 -7.91 38.14
CA ALA A 423 1.61 -9.18 37.71
C ALA A 423 0.49 -10.21 37.52
N VAL A 424 0.58 -11.01 36.47
CA VAL A 424 -0.46 -11.99 36.11
C VAL A 424 0.14 -13.36 35.83
N GLY A 425 -0.58 -14.43 36.13
CA GLY A 425 -0.23 -15.76 35.65
C GLY A 425 -0.54 -15.92 34.17
N SER A 426 0.15 -16.83 33.49
CA SER A 426 -0.15 -17.28 32.12
C SER A 426 -0.65 -18.73 32.05
N SER A 427 -1.18 -19.13 30.90
CA SER A 427 -1.60 -20.52 30.61
C SER A 427 -0.49 -21.54 30.77
N ASP A 428 0.76 -21.11 30.60
CA ASP A 428 1.95 -21.94 30.67
C ASP A 428 2.56 -21.97 32.07
N GLN A 429 1.80 -21.59 33.10
CA GLN A 429 2.22 -21.53 34.51
C GLN A 429 3.40 -20.59 34.76
N LYS A 430 3.53 -19.53 33.97
CA LYS A 430 4.51 -18.45 34.18
C LYS A 430 3.85 -17.27 34.88
N ILE A 431 4.65 -16.46 35.55
CA ILE A 431 4.26 -15.14 36.08
C ILE A 431 4.76 -14.10 35.07
N LEU A 432 3.89 -13.23 34.61
CA LEU A 432 4.19 -12.12 33.72
C LEU A 432 4.24 -10.82 34.54
N ILE A 433 5.36 -10.10 34.45
CA ILE A 433 5.57 -8.82 35.13
C ILE A 433 5.76 -7.73 34.07
N PRO A 434 4.89 -6.72 33.99
CA PRO A 434 5.06 -5.62 33.04
C PRO A 434 6.07 -4.58 33.55
N PHE A 435 6.80 -4.00 32.61
CA PHE A 435 7.72 -2.87 32.80
C PHE A 435 7.37 -1.72 31.86
N ASP A 436 7.95 -0.54 32.11
CA ASP A 436 7.77 0.67 31.29
C ASP A 436 8.73 0.76 30.08
N GLN A 437 9.61 -0.21 29.91
CA GLN A 437 10.63 -0.27 28.86
C GLN A 437 10.85 -1.70 28.38
N ASP A 438 11.27 -1.83 27.12
CA ASP A 438 11.60 -3.11 26.52
C ASP A 438 12.84 -3.71 27.19
N ILE A 439 12.75 -4.98 27.55
CA ILE A 439 13.80 -5.73 28.23
C ILE A 439 14.75 -6.30 27.20
N ASP A 440 16.06 -6.15 27.40
CA ASP A 440 17.06 -6.75 26.52
C ASP A 440 17.20 -8.26 26.80
N PRO A 441 16.83 -9.16 25.86
CA PRO A 441 16.98 -10.59 26.06
C PRO A 441 18.45 -11.03 26.21
N ALA A 442 19.39 -10.26 25.63
CA ALA A 442 20.81 -10.57 25.75
C ALA A 442 21.30 -10.40 27.20
N SER A 443 20.85 -9.35 27.90
CA SER A 443 21.13 -9.15 29.34
C SER A 443 20.72 -10.35 30.20
N ILE A 444 19.55 -10.96 29.94
CA ILE A 444 19.10 -12.16 30.65
C ILE A 444 19.99 -13.37 30.33
N SER A 445 20.28 -13.59 29.04
CA SER A 445 21.10 -14.73 28.62
C SER A 445 22.56 -14.64 29.05
N GLY A 446 23.06 -13.42 29.24
CA GLY A 446 24.42 -13.12 29.68
C GLY A 446 24.59 -12.97 31.19
N ALA A 447 23.49 -12.89 31.95
CA ALA A 447 23.50 -12.78 33.40
C ALA A 447 24.19 -14.01 34.04
N THR A 448 24.90 -13.79 35.15
CA THR A 448 25.49 -14.90 35.92
C THR A 448 24.38 -15.71 36.57
N ASP A 449 23.35 -15.01 37.06
CA ASP A 449 22.12 -15.59 37.59
C ASP A 449 20.95 -14.62 37.37
N ALA A 450 20.21 -14.79 36.28
CA ALA A 450 19.03 -13.97 35.97
C ALA A 450 17.90 -14.10 37.01
N THR A 451 17.94 -15.12 37.89
CA THR A 451 16.94 -15.30 38.95
C THR A 451 17.28 -14.48 40.21
N ALA A 452 18.52 -13.98 40.31
CA ALA A 452 18.99 -13.26 41.47
C ALA A 452 18.20 -11.97 41.71
N GLY A 453 17.78 -11.78 42.96
CA GLY A 453 17.01 -10.62 43.43
C GLY A 453 15.49 -10.81 43.41
N PHE A 454 14.97 -11.80 42.68
CA PHE A 454 13.54 -12.13 42.76
C PHE A 454 13.22 -12.90 44.04
N THR A 455 12.22 -12.43 44.76
CA THR A 455 11.63 -13.14 45.91
C THR A 455 10.18 -13.45 45.59
N VAL A 456 9.85 -14.74 45.48
CA VAL A 456 8.48 -15.20 45.23
C VAL A 456 7.94 -15.88 46.49
N THR A 457 6.75 -15.47 46.94
CA THR A 457 6.00 -16.18 47.99
C THR A 457 4.87 -16.96 47.34
N LEU A 458 4.76 -18.25 47.65
CA LEU A 458 3.74 -19.16 47.14
C LEU A 458 2.99 -19.77 48.33
N ASN A 459 1.72 -19.40 48.51
CA ASN A 459 0.87 -19.83 49.64
C ASN A 459 1.51 -19.59 51.02
N GLY A 460 2.22 -18.46 51.17
CA GLY A 460 2.95 -18.09 52.40
C GLY A 460 4.29 -18.80 52.59
N GLY A 461 4.65 -19.76 51.73
CA GLY A 461 6.00 -20.35 51.65
C GLY A 461 6.88 -19.66 50.61
N ALA A 462 8.18 -19.97 50.57
CA ALA A 462 9.05 -19.50 49.51
C ALA A 462 8.82 -20.32 48.22
N GLY A 463 8.58 -19.63 47.10
CA GLY A 463 8.59 -20.22 45.77
C GLY A 463 9.98 -20.10 45.15
N THR A 464 10.43 -21.14 44.44
CA THR A 464 11.77 -21.17 43.85
C THR A 464 11.70 -20.72 42.40
N VAL A 465 12.32 -19.58 42.06
CA VAL A 465 12.41 -19.14 40.66
C VAL A 465 13.34 -20.09 39.90
N SER A 466 12.82 -20.73 38.87
CA SER A 466 13.56 -21.70 38.04
C SER A 466 14.10 -21.06 36.76
N ASN A 467 13.42 -20.04 36.23
CA ASN A 467 13.83 -19.33 35.02
C ASN A 467 13.25 -17.91 34.98
N VAL A 468 13.99 -17.01 34.34
CA VAL A 468 13.53 -15.67 33.96
C VAL A 468 13.79 -15.48 32.46
N ALA A 469 12.82 -14.92 31.73
CA ALA A 469 12.94 -14.69 30.29
C ALA A 469 12.14 -13.44 29.87
N VAL A 470 12.44 -12.88 28.70
CA VAL A 470 11.58 -11.88 28.05
C VAL A 470 10.40 -12.60 27.39
N ASN A 471 9.20 -12.07 27.52
CA ASN A 471 8.03 -12.61 26.84
C ASN A 471 8.17 -12.42 25.33
N ALA A 472 7.93 -13.49 24.56
CA ALA A 472 8.17 -13.49 23.12
C ALA A 472 7.21 -12.60 22.33
N ASP A 473 6.02 -12.33 22.89
CA ASP A 473 4.96 -11.53 22.26
C ASP A 473 5.02 -10.05 22.70
N ASN A 474 5.70 -9.74 23.82
CA ASN A 474 5.82 -8.41 24.36
C ASN A 474 7.14 -8.20 25.13
N ALA A 475 8.06 -7.42 24.56
CA ALA A 475 9.37 -7.16 25.15
C ALA A 475 9.31 -6.34 26.47
N ASN A 476 8.20 -5.67 26.77
CA ASN A 476 7.98 -4.99 28.06
C ASN A 476 7.54 -5.95 29.18
N MET A 477 7.39 -7.25 28.90
CA MET A 477 6.95 -8.23 29.89
C MET A 477 8.06 -9.23 30.20
N LEU A 478 8.35 -9.36 31.50
CA LEU A 478 9.24 -10.39 32.01
C LEU A 478 8.44 -11.63 32.41
N GLU A 479 8.88 -12.79 31.95
CA GLU A 479 8.34 -14.09 32.34
C GLU A 479 9.18 -14.71 33.45
N ILE A 480 8.54 -15.09 34.55
CA ILE A 480 9.15 -15.84 35.65
C ILE A 480 8.52 -17.21 35.71
N SER A 481 9.35 -18.25 35.63
CA SER A 481 8.94 -19.63 35.88
C SER A 481 9.33 -20.04 37.30
N LEU A 482 8.46 -20.77 37.99
CA LEU A 482 8.79 -21.37 39.27
C LEU A 482 9.20 -22.83 39.09
N ALA A 483 9.91 -23.40 40.06
CA ALA A 483 10.19 -24.84 40.09
C ALA A 483 8.93 -25.62 40.51
N GLU A 484 8.07 -24.99 41.30
CA GLU A 484 6.75 -25.48 41.68
C GLU A 484 5.72 -25.17 40.58
N SER A 485 4.73 -26.05 40.39
CA SER A 485 3.57 -25.72 39.56
C SER A 485 2.75 -24.61 40.20
N VAL A 486 2.28 -23.69 39.36
CA VAL A 486 1.38 -22.59 39.73
C VAL A 486 -0.04 -22.99 39.41
N TYR A 487 -0.90 -22.89 40.42
CA TYR A 487 -2.31 -23.23 40.36
C TYR A 487 -3.19 -21.99 40.50
N SER A 488 -4.43 -22.08 40.02
CA SER A 488 -5.36 -20.94 40.02
C SER A 488 -5.82 -20.53 41.42
N ASP A 489 -5.68 -21.41 42.42
CA ASP A 489 -5.98 -21.16 43.83
C ASP A 489 -4.75 -20.72 44.64
N ASP A 490 -3.58 -20.61 44.01
CA ASP A 490 -2.37 -20.19 44.70
C ASP A 490 -2.39 -18.68 45.01
N THR A 491 -2.00 -18.33 46.24
CA THR A 491 -1.70 -16.94 46.61
C THR A 491 -0.23 -16.67 46.35
N ILE A 492 0.06 -15.87 45.32
CA ILE A 492 1.42 -15.58 44.88
C ILE A 492 1.74 -14.10 45.05
N THR A 493 2.92 -13.80 45.58
CA THR A 493 3.52 -12.46 45.49
C THR A 493 4.92 -12.54 44.92
N VAL A 494 5.32 -11.50 44.19
CA VAL A 494 6.67 -11.34 43.64
C VAL A 494 7.24 -9.99 44.05
N ALA A 495 8.50 -9.97 44.47
CA ALA A 495 9.28 -8.77 44.74
C ALA A 495 10.61 -8.86 44.01
N TYR A 496 11.24 -7.72 43.74
CA TYR A 496 12.61 -7.67 43.23
C TYR A 496 13.46 -6.74 44.09
N THR A 497 14.62 -7.26 44.51
CA THR A 497 15.69 -6.50 45.17
C THR A 497 17.02 -7.11 44.76
N GLY A 498 17.65 -6.58 43.72
CA GLY A 498 18.74 -7.29 43.04
C GLY A 498 19.80 -6.39 42.44
N PRO A 499 20.98 -6.96 42.10
CA PRO A 499 22.12 -6.21 41.59
C PRO A 499 21.95 -5.69 40.15
N GLY A 500 20.77 -5.83 39.54
CA GLY A 500 20.44 -5.18 38.26
C GLY A 500 21.06 -5.79 37.01
N GLU A 501 21.36 -7.10 36.98
CA GLU A 501 21.93 -7.75 35.77
C GLU A 501 20.95 -7.79 34.58
N ILE A 502 19.65 -7.71 34.85
CA ILE A 502 18.62 -7.60 33.80
C ILE A 502 18.47 -6.13 33.44
N LEU A 503 18.69 -5.83 32.16
CA LEU A 503 18.70 -4.48 31.61
C LEU A 503 17.58 -4.29 30.59
N SER A 504 17.14 -3.04 30.41
CA SER A 504 16.38 -2.64 29.24
C SER A 504 17.26 -2.65 28.00
N VAL A 505 16.66 -2.52 26.82
CA VAL A 505 17.40 -2.28 25.57
C VAL A 505 18.29 -1.02 25.68
N GLY A 506 17.87 -0.02 26.47
CA GLY A 506 18.68 1.15 26.81
C GLY A 506 19.65 0.95 28.00
N GLY A 507 19.95 -0.30 28.39
CA GLY A 507 20.90 -0.60 29.46
C GLY A 507 20.41 -0.27 30.89
N GLY A 508 19.12 0.05 31.07
CA GLY A 508 18.56 0.42 32.36
C GLY A 508 18.23 -0.79 33.23
N ALA A 509 18.79 -0.88 34.43
CA ALA A 509 18.49 -1.98 35.35
C ALA A 509 17.04 -1.94 35.89
N ILE A 510 16.51 -3.09 36.31
CA ILE A 510 15.23 -3.15 37.05
C ILE A 510 15.32 -2.32 38.34
N ASN A 511 14.38 -1.41 38.53
CA ASN A 511 14.21 -0.69 39.80
C ASN A 511 13.58 -1.61 40.85
N ASP A 512 14.04 -1.53 42.10
CA ASP A 512 13.52 -2.33 43.19
C ASP A 512 12.00 -2.11 43.35
N PHE A 513 11.26 -3.19 43.53
CA PHE A 513 9.83 -3.14 43.85
C PHE A 513 9.49 -4.09 44.99
N SER A 514 8.63 -3.62 45.89
CA SER A 514 8.09 -4.42 47.00
C SER A 514 7.17 -5.52 46.48
N ALA A 515 6.86 -6.51 47.32
CA ALA A 515 5.98 -7.61 46.97
C ALA A 515 4.63 -7.14 46.37
N ILE A 516 4.44 -7.41 45.08
CA ILE A 516 3.18 -7.23 44.36
C ILE A 516 2.45 -8.57 44.28
N ALA A 517 1.12 -8.53 44.34
CA ALA A 517 0.29 -9.72 44.18
C ALA A 517 0.27 -10.15 42.71
N VAL A 518 0.34 -11.47 42.47
CA VAL A 518 0.16 -12.04 41.13
C VAL A 518 -1.28 -12.51 41.03
N THR A 519 -2.01 -12.01 40.04
CA THR A 519 -3.35 -12.53 39.72
C THR A 519 -3.19 -13.87 39.01
N PRO A 520 -3.69 -14.99 39.57
CA PRO A 520 -3.53 -16.31 38.96
C PRO A 520 -4.13 -16.37 37.56
N TYR A 521 -3.52 -17.17 36.68
CA TYR A 521 -4.12 -17.41 35.37
C TYR A 521 -5.44 -18.17 35.52
N GLY A 522 -6.48 -17.66 34.87
CA GLY A 522 -7.71 -18.38 34.62
C GLY A 522 -8.05 -18.28 33.15
N GLU A 523 -8.04 -19.41 32.44
CA GLU A 523 -8.57 -19.44 31.08
C GLU A 523 -10.07 -19.22 31.14
N ASN A 524 -10.56 -18.09 30.62
CA ASN A 524 -11.99 -17.85 30.52
C ASN A 524 -12.57 -18.70 29.39
N ILE A 525 -13.13 -19.86 29.74
CA ILE A 525 -13.79 -20.76 28.80
C ILE A 525 -15.18 -20.25 28.39
N PHE A 526 -15.66 -19.17 29.04
CA PHE A 526 -16.89 -18.52 28.64
C PHE A 526 -16.64 -17.67 27.40
N PRO A 527 -17.31 -17.95 26.27
CA PRO A 527 -16.94 -17.42 24.95
C PRO A 527 -17.21 -15.93 24.76
N VAL A 528 -17.77 -15.25 25.76
CA VAL A 528 -18.09 -13.81 25.71
C VAL A 528 -17.54 -13.16 26.97
N ASN A 529 -16.41 -12.48 26.83
CA ASN A 529 -15.90 -11.51 27.80
C ASN A 529 -16.65 -10.19 27.60
N SER A 530 -17.34 -9.72 28.64
CA SER A 530 -18.14 -8.47 28.66
C SER A 530 -19.41 -8.49 27.82
N PHE A 531 -20.46 -7.86 28.33
CA PHE A 531 -21.82 -7.85 27.77
C PHE A 531 -21.96 -6.99 26.49
N ASP A 532 -20.86 -6.89 25.73
CA ASP A 532 -20.70 -6.06 24.54
C ASP A 532 -21.30 -6.71 23.27
N THR A 533 -21.54 -8.02 23.28
CA THR A 533 -22.16 -8.73 22.16
C THR A 533 -23.61 -9.08 22.48
N ALA A 534 -24.55 -8.32 21.90
CA ALA A 534 -25.99 -8.60 22.05
C ALA A 534 -26.33 -9.99 21.48
N GLY A 535 -26.95 -10.86 22.29
CA GLY A 535 -27.50 -12.15 21.84
C GLY A 535 -27.04 -13.40 22.62
N PHE A 536 -25.98 -13.31 23.43
CA PHE A 536 -25.53 -14.47 24.21
C PHE A 536 -26.43 -14.77 25.41
N TRP A 537 -26.88 -13.71 26.08
CA TRP A 537 -27.75 -13.74 27.24
C TRP A 537 -29.18 -13.37 26.85
N LYS A 538 -30.16 -14.13 27.34
CA LYS A 538 -31.58 -13.80 27.17
C LYS A 538 -32.32 -13.66 28.49
N ASN A 539 -33.34 -12.82 28.49
CA ASN A 539 -34.31 -12.77 29.56
C ASN A 539 -35.26 -13.97 29.44
N VAL A 540 -35.44 -14.74 30.52
CA VAL A 540 -36.38 -15.87 30.55
C VAL A 540 -37.45 -15.62 31.59
N ARG A 541 -38.37 -14.67 31.31
CA ARG A 541 -39.79 -14.72 31.73
C ARG A 541 -40.58 -13.50 31.27
N THR A 542 -41.88 -13.74 31.10
CA THR A 542 -42.95 -12.84 30.66
C THR A 542 -43.61 -12.07 31.80
N ASP A 543 -43.89 -10.80 31.53
CA ASP A 543 -44.72 -9.81 32.24
C ASP A 543 -43.97 -8.83 33.17
N GLY A 544 -43.39 -7.78 32.55
CA GLY A 544 -42.94 -6.56 33.24
C GLY A 544 -41.46 -6.47 33.62
N SER A 545 -40.69 -7.53 33.39
CA SER A 545 -39.23 -7.55 33.59
C SER A 545 -38.48 -6.93 32.40
N MET A 546 -37.38 -6.23 32.70
CA MET A 546 -36.49 -5.67 31.69
C MET A 546 -35.07 -6.21 31.89
N LEU A 547 -34.54 -6.85 30.85
CA LEU A 547 -33.11 -7.07 30.67
C LEU A 547 -32.70 -6.22 29.48
N THR A 548 -31.76 -5.31 29.69
CA THR A 548 -31.18 -4.50 28.63
C THR A 548 -29.67 -4.45 28.80
N PHE A 549 -28.96 -4.39 27.69
CA PHE A 549 -27.54 -4.10 27.67
C PHE A 549 -27.41 -2.60 27.46
N ILE A 550 -26.89 -1.90 28.46
CA ILE A 550 -26.84 -0.43 28.47
C ILE A 550 -25.45 0.04 28.83
N ASP A 551 -25.13 1.25 28.36
CA ASP A 551 -24.10 2.07 28.96
C ASP A 551 -24.56 2.38 30.41
N PRO A 552 -23.78 2.02 31.43
CA PRO A 552 -24.18 2.15 32.84
C PRO A 552 -24.17 3.59 33.38
N THR A 553 -24.05 4.63 32.56
CA THR A 553 -24.15 6.03 33.03
C THR A 553 -25.38 6.26 33.94
N PRO A 554 -25.19 6.66 35.22
CA PRO A 554 -24.05 7.38 35.80
C PRO A 554 -23.03 6.54 36.62
N VAL A 555 -23.05 5.21 36.55
CA VAL A 555 -22.20 4.31 37.35
C VAL A 555 -20.87 4.04 36.63
N ILE A 556 -19.73 4.28 37.29
CA ILE A 556 -18.38 3.98 36.77
C ILE A 556 -18.17 2.46 36.77
N ILE A 557 -17.75 1.89 35.64
CA ILE A 557 -17.54 0.45 35.43
C ILE A 557 -16.13 0.05 35.88
N PRO A 558 -15.92 -1.14 36.49
CA PRO A 558 -14.60 -1.61 36.89
C PRO A 558 -13.60 -1.83 35.73
N SER A 559 -14.06 -2.36 34.59
CA SER A 559 -13.18 -2.84 33.50
C SER A 559 -13.10 -1.91 32.28
N GLY A 560 -13.84 -0.80 32.26
CA GLY A 560 -13.92 0.09 31.10
C GLY A 560 -14.70 -0.47 29.90
N ALA A 561 -15.47 -1.55 30.10
CA ALA A 561 -16.35 -2.14 29.08
C ALA A 561 -17.40 -1.13 28.57
N SER A 562 -17.92 -1.36 27.35
CA SER A 562 -18.90 -0.43 26.76
C SER A 562 -20.34 -0.69 27.19
N ASN A 563 -20.66 -1.92 27.62
CA ASN A 563 -22.01 -2.30 28.04
C ASN A 563 -22.00 -3.19 29.28
N VAL A 564 -23.05 -3.06 30.10
CA VAL A 564 -23.34 -3.97 31.20
C VAL A 564 -24.73 -4.57 31.05
N ALA A 565 -24.95 -5.75 31.64
CA ALA A 565 -26.29 -6.32 31.75
C ALA A 565 -27.06 -5.62 32.88
N TYR A 566 -28.09 -4.84 32.51
CA TYR A 566 -29.01 -4.21 33.45
C TYR A 566 -30.29 -5.03 33.59
N MET A 567 -30.60 -5.43 34.82
CA MET A 567 -31.81 -6.16 35.18
C MET A 567 -32.69 -5.32 36.10
N ASN A 568 -33.90 -5.00 35.62
CA ASN A 568 -34.92 -4.29 36.37
C ASN A 568 -36.23 -5.08 36.45
N ASP A 569 -36.76 -5.25 37.66
CA ASP A 569 -38.02 -5.95 37.92
C ASP A 569 -38.88 -5.17 38.90
N PRO A 570 -39.66 -4.19 38.44
CA PRO A 570 -40.48 -3.37 39.33
C PRO A 570 -41.68 -4.14 39.91
N ALA A 571 -42.01 -5.31 39.34
CA ALA A 571 -43.14 -6.14 39.74
C ALA A 571 -42.76 -7.27 40.73
N GLY A 572 -41.47 -7.44 41.03
CA GLY A 572 -40.98 -8.43 41.99
C GLY A 572 -41.08 -9.87 41.51
N THR A 573 -41.06 -10.08 40.20
CA THR A 573 -41.30 -11.38 39.54
C THR A 573 -40.07 -12.30 39.47
N LYS A 574 -38.91 -11.84 39.97
CA LYS A 574 -37.59 -12.51 39.99
C LYS A 574 -36.98 -12.68 38.59
N THR A 575 -36.80 -11.55 37.92
CA THR A 575 -36.10 -11.44 36.63
C THR A 575 -34.75 -12.15 36.68
N HIS A 576 -34.47 -12.90 35.61
CA HIS A 576 -33.19 -13.56 35.44
C HIS A 576 -32.78 -13.58 33.98
N MET A 577 -31.48 -13.50 33.76
CA MET A 577 -30.85 -13.74 32.48
C MET A 577 -30.23 -15.13 32.46
N VAL A 578 -30.25 -15.79 31.32
CA VAL A 578 -29.68 -17.13 31.13
C VAL A 578 -28.95 -17.22 29.80
N SER A 579 -27.89 -18.02 29.77
CA SER A 579 -27.11 -18.32 28.56
C SER A 579 -27.60 -19.57 27.81
N SER A 580 -28.84 -20.02 28.01
CA SER A 580 -29.27 -21.37 27.58
C SER A 580 -29.38 -21.58 26.07
N ASP A 581 -29.46 -20.52 25.26
CA ASP A 581 -29.38 -20.64 23.80
C ASP A 581 -27.93 -20.76 23.30
N ASN A 582 -26.95 -20.53 24.19
CA ASN A 582 -25.52 -20.60 23.91
C ASN A 582 -24.82 -21.30 25.10
N PRO A 583 -25.08 -22.60 25.33
CA PRO A 583 -24.45 -23.31 26.43
C PRO A 583 -22.93 -23.38 26.25
N THR A 584 -22.20 -23.39 27.36
CA THR A 584 -20.76 -23.60 27.42
C THR A 584 -20.50 -25.09 27.67
N THR A 585 -19.79 -25.74 26.76
CA THR A 585 -19.36 -27.13 26.96
C THR A 585 -18.22 -27.18 27.97
N LEU A 586 -18.43 -27.87 29.09
CA LEU A 586 -17.44 -28.04 30.15
C LEU A 586 -17.05 -29.51 30.26
N GLU A 587 -15.75 -29.78 30.41
CA GLU A 587 -15.22 -31.12 30.71
C GLU A 587 -15.28 -31.40 32.22
N PRO A 588 -15.18 -32.68 32.68
CA PRO A 588 -15.04 -32.97 34.09
C PRO A 588 -13.87 -32.20 34.73
N GLY A 589 -14.13 -31.55 35.87
CA GLY A 589 -13.13 -30.73 36.56
C GLY A 589 -13.75 -29.65 37.45
N ASP A 590 -12.89 -28.89 38.12
CA ASP A 590 -13.28 -27.75 38.94
C ASP A 590 -13.23 -26.45 38.15
N TYR A 591 -14.21 -25.59 38.39
CA TYR A 591 -14.38 -24.32 37.70
C TYR A 591 -14.71 -23.22 38.70
N MET A 592 -14.40 -21.99 38.33
CA MET A 592 -14.71 -20.77 39.07
C MET A 592 -15.50 -19.85 38.15
N VAL A 593 -16.64 -19.38 38.60
CA VAL A 593 -17.36 -18.29 37.94
C VAL A 593 -16.99 -17.00 38.64
N LYS A 594 -16.51 -16.01 37.89
CA LYS A 594 -16.19 -14.67 38.36
C LYS A 594 -17.08 -13.65 37.64
N TYR A 595 -17.60 -12.66 38.35
CA TYR A 595 -18.33 -11.54 37.76
C TYR A 595 -18.37 -10.33 38.69
N SER A 596 -18.54 -9.16 38.10
CA SER A 596 -18.79 -7.90 38.80
C SER A 596 -20.29 -7.65 38.85
N PHE A 597 -20.82 -7.17 39.98
CA PHE A 597 -22.21 -6.70 40.05
C PHE A 597 -22.35 -5.42 40.87
N TYR A 598 -23.36 -4.63 40.55
CA TYR A 598 -23.74 -3.42 41.27
C TYR A 598 -25.21 -3.52 41.68
N LEU A 599 -25.49 -3.38 42.97
CA LEU A 599 -26.86 -3.33 43.49
C LEU A 599 -27.27 -1.88 43.74
N ASN A 600 -28.41 -1.45 43.20
CA ASN A 600 -28.89 -0.10 43.43
C ASN A 600 -29.19 0.13 44.93
N ALA A 601 -28.63 1.20 45.50
CA ALA A 601 -28.79 1.57 46.90
C ALA A 601 -30.26 1.82 47.31
N ALA A 602 -31.11 2.25 46.38
CA ALA A 602 -32.53 2.54 46.63
C ALA A 602 -33.40 1.28 46.81
N HIS A 603 -32.89 0.10 46.43
CA HIS A 603 -33.67 -1.12 46.38
C HIS A 603 -33.14 -2.21 47.32
N ALA A 604 -34.04 -3.10 47.76
CA ALA A 604 -33.69 -4.27 48.56
C ALA A 604 -33.29 -5.43 47.64
N SER A 605 -32.30 -5.21 46.77
CA SER A 605 -31.82 -6.18 45.80
C SER A 605 -30.67 -7.03 46.35
N ALA A 606 -30.47 -8.18 45.73
CA ALA A 606 -29.51 -9.23 45.98
C ALA A 606 -29.46 -10.12 44.72
N GLU A 607 -28.46 -10.98 44.64
CA GLU A 607 -28.11 -11.74 43.44
C GLU A 607 -27.99 -13.24 43.72
N LYS A 608 -28.34 -14.03 42.71
CA LYS A 608 -28.06 -15.47 42.65
C LYS A 608 -27.50 -15.86 41.30
N LEU A 609 -26.42 -16.62 41.34
CA LEU A 609 -25.88 -17.35 40.21
C LEU A 609 -26.29 -18.83 40.31
N PHE A 610 -26.75 -19.36 39.20
CA PHE A 610 -27.00 -20.78 39.01
C PHE A 610 -26.20 -21.31 37.83
N VAL A 611 -25.87 -22.59 37.90
CA VAL A 611 -25.39 -23.39 36.77
C VAL A 611 -26.45 -24.45 36.47
N ASP A 612 -26.93 -24.45 35.23
CA ASP A 612 -28.02 -25.26 34.69
C ASP A 612 -27.46 -26.15 33.56
N GLY A 613 -27.24 -27.46 33.78
CA GLY A 613 -26.71 -28.40 32.77
C GLY A 613 -26.23 -29.76 33.31
N GLY A 614 -26.06 -30.78 32.44
CA GLY A 614 -25.65 -32.16 32.76
C GLY A 614 -26.78 -33.22 32.76
N VAL A 615 -26.44 -34.51 32.57
CA VAL A 615 -27.41 -35.61 32.52
C VAL A 615 -28.14 -35.74 33.88
N GLY A 616 -29.39 -35.26 33.96
CA GLY A 616 -30.26 -35.39 35.15
C GLY A 616 -30.75 -34.10 35.83
N GLU A 617 -30.80 -32.95 35.13
CA GLU A 617 -31.51 -31.71 35.52
C GLU A 617 -31.40 -31.31 37.02
N ILE A 618 -30.18 -31.09 37.52
CA ILE A 618 -29.99 -30.42 38.81
C ILE A 618 -29.45 -29.00 38.57
N THR A 619 -30.32 -28.00 38.69
CA THR A 619 -29.92 -26.61 38.91
C THR A 619 -29.08 -26.53 40.19
N THR A 620 -27.80 -26.19 40.07
CA THR A 620 -26.95 -25.93 41.25
C THR A 620 -26.88 -24.44 41.49
N THR A 621 -27.22 -24.00 42.72
CA THR A 621 -27.07 -22.59 43.11
C THR A 621 -25.64 -22.36 43.57
N LEU A 622 -24.88 -21.53 42.85
CA LEU A 622 -23.49 -21.24 43.18
C LEU A 622 -23.36 -20.08 44.17
N THR A 623 -24.19 -19.04 44.01
CA THR A 623 -24.23 -17.93 44.97
C THR A 623 -25.64 -17.74 45.52
N ASN A 624 -25.71 -17.40 46.81
CA ASN A 624 -26.96 -17.15 47.51
C ASN A 624 -26.80 -15.98 48.48
N ARG A 625 -26.58 -14.78 47.96
CA ARG A 625 -26.18 -13.62 48.76
C ARG A 625 -27.40 -12.79 49.17
N TRP A 626 -28.04 -13.19 50.26
CA TRP A 626 -29.18 -12.47 50.83
C TRP A 626 -28.69 -11.30 51.68
N ALA A 627 -29.04 -10.06 51.29
CA ALA A 627 -28.95 -8.87 52.13
C ALA A 627 -27.55 -8.49 52.69
N THR A 628 -26.48 -9.15 52.24
CA THR A 628 -25.10 -8.96 52.76
C THR A 628 -24.19 -8.20 51.80
N SER A 629 -24.58 -8.03 50.54
CA SER A 629 -23.75 -7.36 49.53
C SER A 629 -23.80 -5.83 49.71
N ALA A 630 -22.65 -5.17 49.51
CA ALA A 630 -22.58 -3.71 49.52
C ALA A 630 -23.47 -3.14 48.41
N LYS A 631 -24.16 -2.04 48.69
CA LYS A 631 -25.03 -1.36 47.73
C LYS A 631 -24.41 -0.05 47.28
N GLY A 632 -24.73 0.39 46.06
CA GLY A 632 -24.20 1.63 45.52
C GLY A 632 -22.71 1.57 45.15
N THR A 633 -22.12 0.38 45.10
CA THR A 633 -20.74 0.12 44.72
C THR A 633 -20.67 -1.17 43.92
N TRP A 634 -19.70 -1.29 43.00
CA TRP A 634 -19.42 -2.55 42.33
C TRP A 634 -18.75 -3.51 43.30
N VAL A 635 -19.18 -4.76 43.23
CA VAL A 635 -18.65 -5.85 44.02
C VAL A 635 -18.24 -6.95 43.05
N GLU A 636 -16.97 -7.31 43.09
CA GLU A 636 -16.48 -8.51 42.42
C GLU A 636 -16.87 -9.74 43.25
N THR A 637 -17.33 -10.79 42.58
CA THR A 637 -17.67 -12.05 43.23
C THR A 637 -17.18 -13.23 42.43
N GLU A 638 -16.83 -14.27 43.18
CA GLU A 638 -16.46 -15.57 42.64
C GLU A 638 -17.25 -16.68 43.33
N ALA A 639 -17.42 -17.79 42.63
CA ALA A 639 -17.95 -19.03 43.17
C ALA A 639 -17.36 -20.23 42.43
N THR A 640 -16.98 -21.26 43.17
CA THR A 640 -16.43 -22.49 42.59
C THR A 640 -17.50 -23.58 42.46
N PHE A 641 -17.34 -24.45 41.46
CA PHE A 641 -18.19 -25.62 41.25
C PHE A 641 -17.44 -26.74 40.54
N THR A 642 -17.88 -27.98 40.74
CA THR A 642 -17.29 -29.17 40.12
C THR A 642 -18.22 -29.75 39.07
N VAL A 643 -17.70 -29.98 37.87
CA VAL A 643 -18.34 -30.73 36.80
C VAL A 643 -17.94 -32.19 36.95
N ALA A 644 -18.88 -33.05 37.35
CA ALA A 644 -18.62 -34.48 37.55
C ALA A 644 -18.55 -35.27 36.22
N THR A 645 -19.41 -34.90 35.26
CA THR A 645 -19.46 -35.47 33.91
C THR A 645 -19.55 -34.31 32.93
N GLY A 646 -18.72 -34.32 31.90
CA GLY A 646 -18.70 -33.25 30.90
C GLY A 646 -20.02 -33.12 30.14
N GLY A 647 -20.28 -31.94 29.59
CA GLY A 647 -21.48 -31.64 28.82
C GLY A 647 -21.73 -30.15 28.67
N ASP A 648 -22.91 -29.81 28.16
CA ASP A 648 -23.35 -28.44 27.93
C ASP A 648 -23.98 -27.84 29.20
N PHE A 649 -23.43 -26.72 29.65
CA PHE A 649 -23.87 -25.97 30.82
C PHE A 649 -24.32 -24.57 30.43
N SER A 650 -25.41 -24.11 31.04
CA SER A 650 -25.89 -22.74 30.95
C SER A 650 -25.80 -22.06 32.29
N PHE A 651 -25.58 -20.75 32.29
CA PHE A 651 -25.47 -19.94 33.49
C PHE A 651 -26.70 -19.06 33.60
N ARG A 652 -27.24 -18.95 34.82
CA ARG A 652 -28.41 -18.11 35.11
C ARG A 652 -28.10 -17.16 36.24
N LEU A 653 -28.29 -15.87 36.00
CA LEU A 653 -28.15 -14.81 36.99
C LEU A 653 -29.52 -14.21 37.30
N GLN A 654 -29.87 -14.14 38.57
CA GLN A 654 -31.21 -13.77 39.04
C GLN A 654 -31.14 -12.71 40.15
N GLY A 655 -31.96 -11.67 40.02
CA GLY A 655 -32.19 -10.70 41.10
C GLY A 655 -33.21 -11.19 42.14
N ILE A 656 -32.95 -10.97 43.43
CA ILE A 656 -33.77 -11.39 44.59
C ILE A 656 -33.70 -10.33 45.70
N PRO A 657 -34.62 -10.26 46.69
CA PRO A 657 -36.00 -10.73 46.72
C PRO A 657 -37.00 -9.72 46.13
N ALA A 658 -38.26 -10.14 45.96
CA ALA A 658 -39.38 -9.24 45.72
C ALA A 658 -39.44 -8.15 46.81
N PRO A 659 -39.78 -6.88 46.51
CA PRO A 659 -40.58 -6.47 45.35
C PRO A 659 -39.84 -5.80 44.18
N ILE A 660 -38.57 -5.39 44.30
CA ILE A 660 -37.83 -4.72 43.20
C ILE A 660 -36.38 -5.22 43.11
N SER A 661 -36.01 -5.82 41.98
CA SER A 661 -34.60 -6.05 41.63
C SER A 661 -34.12 -4.97 40.68
N ASP A 662 -33.05 -4.29 41.04
CA ASP A 662 -32.37 -3.28 40.23
C ASP A 662 -30.86 -3.49 40.41
N LEU A 663 -30.26 -4.14 39.41
CA LEU A 663 -28.84 -4.52 39.45
C LEU A 663 -28.20 -4.50 38.07
N TYR A 664 -26.89 -4.31 38.07
CA TYR A 664 -26.02 -4.31 36.89
C TYR A 664 -25.00 -5.43 37.06
N ILE A 665 -24.63 -6.10 35.97
CA ILE A 665 -23.63 -7.17 35.95
C ILE A 665 -22.64 -6.89 34.84
N ASP A 666 -21.35 -7.11 35.13
CA ASP A 666 -20.26 -7.04 34.17
C ASP A 666 -19.20 -8.14 34.41
N ASP A 667 -18.22 -8.24 33.53
CA ASP A 667 -17.01 -9.06 33.67
C ASP A 667 -17.29 -10.55 33.95
N PHE A 668 -18.35 -11.11 33.34
CA PHE A 668 -18.70 -12.51 33.55
C PHE A 668 -17.66 -13.44 32.91
N GLN A 669 -17.06 -14.28 33.73
CA GLN A 669 -16.03 -15.24 33.35
C GLN A 669 -16.32 -16.60 33.96
N VAL A 670 -15.99 -17.66 33.23
CA VAL A 670 -15.94 -19.03 33.73
C VAL A 670 -14.52 -19.51 33.52
N LEU A 671 -13.82 -19.76 34.61
CA LEU A 671 -12.41 -20.10 34.62
C LEU A 671 -12.29 -21.57 34.98
N LYS A 672 -11.51 -22.34 34.22
CA LYS A 672 -11.13 -23.70 34.64
C LYS A 672 -10.12 -23.58 35.77
N VAL A 673 -10.43 -24.17 36.92
CA VAL A 673 -9.57 -24.13 38.11
C VAL A 673 -8.67 -25.34 38.06
N ALA A 674 -7.38 -25.11 37.87
CA ALA A 674 -6.37 -26.11 38.19
C ALA A 674 -6.13 -25.98 39.70
N LEU A 675 -6.76 -26.83 40.51
CA LEU A 675 -6.47 -26.90 41.94
C LEU A 675 -5.16 -27.63 42.19
N ARG A 676 -4.43 -27.19 43.21
CA ARG A 676 -3.27 -27.92 43.71
C ARG A 676 -3.70 -29.33 44.19
N PRO A 677 -3.07 -30.43 43.70
CA PRO A 677 -3.43 -31.81 44.05
C PRO A 677 -3.31 -32.20 45.53
#